data_AF-A0A847YCR4-F1
#
_entry.id   AF-A0A847YCR4-F1
#
_cell.length_a   1.000
_cell.length_b   1.000
_cell.length_c   1.000
_cell.angle_alpha   90.00
_cell.angle_beta   90.00
_cell.angle_gamma   90.00
#
_symmetry.space_group_name_H-M   'P 1'
#
loop_
_entity.id
_entity.type
_entity.pdbx_description
1 polymer ?
#
loop_
_entity_poly.entity_id
_entity_poly.type
_entity_poly.pdbx_seq_one_letter_code
_entity_poly.pdbx_strand_id
1 'polypeptide(L)'
;MLLAGWHGAVGAEEVGLRISWGGETPLAWRGEIAVDEGSIRDWRPIGSEVDEAAAVVWQDGRLVLDAPSPRFFDGVDIWVEGNEAAAVRVSVGAGGGPAPAPLSFRLGDPARPPVYQADLEGEGNRLYVERIPGDNLHVTLSRPHLVFDPEESIDLEIEPRGVAAPGARLMLRAELVRPRWIGDSPEGPRRVLPQIALPRLGGTGEPAAIIQHEFSFSPGVRIPIRLSAPREEGVYEIILEVVSTGRPRLSEAVMRPFASPAVLAARRVQIVVLGRNKPVEDSPVGTLTVIGEAVPATNPGIWDRLPLLAHRLGRLGVWNRGDALGSGRRGTRAGPNGTMVELASAGAEPAWEALSLPVGDLGMPHVLEIELPADSEQVMTVSILEPNAAGAIHPPTLDCGVHAGVHGIGAPAASDGIRHHVIFWPRTEHPLLVLAAGRPDLPLVHGKIRVYAGWRRLPRLFPAEAFPAERWIAAYLHRPLFAAEFQGPDVPGPFRRQGIEDWQTFFLAASRLTEYLNYGGYNSLVMSVVADGTALYPSRVLRPTPRFDSGCFAQDGDDPVRKDVPEVLLRLFDREGLLFIPAMDFSMPLPDLETAIRGGGSEKRGLRWIGPDGRALHEVQPPYRGMAPYYNILQPEVQEGILAAVRELLERYRDHPSLAGLGIQISAYGYVQLPGPEWGMDDATAAR
;
A
#
# COMPACT_ATOMS: atom_id res chain seq x y z
N MET A 1 -51.99 -28.29 -11.51
CA MET A 1 -52.46 -27.71 -10.24
C MET A 1 -51.22 -27.28 -9.46
N LEU A 2 -50.92 -25.97 -9.55
CA LEU A 2 -50.08 -25.14 -8.68
C LEU A 2 -48.73 -25.67 -8.17
N LEU A 3 -47.68 -25.43 -8.96
CA LEU A 3 -46.36 -25.02 -8.45
C LEU A 3 -46.02 -23.70 -9.16
N ALA A 4 -46.68 -22.63 -8.72
CA ALA A 4 -46.41 -21.27 -9.17
C ALA A 4 -45.31 -20.66 -8.29
N GLY A 5 -44.39 -19.97 -8.96
CA GLY A 5 -43.15 -19.45 -8.39
C GLY A 5 -43.38 -18.51 -7.21
N TRP A 6 -42.43 -18.60 -6.28
CA TRP A 6 -42.13 -17.49 -5.41
C TRP A 6 -41.37 -16.46 -6.24
N HIS A 7 -42.09 -15.54 -6.86
CA HIS A 7 -41.57 -14.26 -7.33
C HIS A 7 -42.28 -13.21 -6.48
N GLY A 8 -41.88 -13.12 -5.22
CA GLY A 8 -42.06 -11.88 -4.48
C GLY A 8 -41.12 -10.86 -5.10
N ALA A 9 -41.62 -9.67 -5.41
CA ALA A 9 -40.79 -8.55 -5.84
C ALA A 9 -39.76 -8.25 -4.74
N VAL A 10 -38.56 -8.80 -4.89
CA VAL A 10 -37.40 -8.43 -4.09
C VAL A 10 -37.02 -7.01 -4.55
N GLY A 11 -36.92 -6.07 -3.61
CA GLY A 11 -36.48 -4.71 -3.91
C GLY A 11 -35.09 -4.72 -4.56
N ALA A 12 -34.73 -3.63 -5.24
CA ALA A 12 -33.37 -3.48 -5.77
C ALA A 12 -32.36 -3.67 -4.63
N GLU A 13 -31.41 -4.58 -4.82
CA GLU A 13 -30.30 -4.83 -3.89
C GLU A 13 -29.03 -4.22 -4.51
N GLU A 14 -28.17 -3.68 -3.66
CA GLU A 14 -26.85 -3.22 -4.07
C GLU A 14 -25.84 -4.36 -3.90
N VAL A 15 -25.09 -4.67 -4.94
CA VAL A 15 -24.07 -5.73 -4.94
C VAL A 15 -22.73 -5.18 -5.40
N GLY A 16 -21.70 -5.38 -4.58
CA GLY A 16 -20.32 -5.06 -4.91
C GLY A 16 -19.64 -6.18 -5.71
N LEU A 17 -19.16 -5.89 -6.91
CA LEU A 17 -18.48 -6.84 -7.80
C LEU A 17 -17.07 -6.36 -8.15
N ARG A 18 -16.10 -7.28 -8.06
CA ARG A 18 -14.74 -7.10 -8.55
C ARG A 18 -14.63 -7.76 -9.92
N ILE A 19 -14.23 -6.97 -10.91
CA ILE A 19 -13.98 -7.42 -12.28
C ILE A 19 -12.49 -7.18 -12.55
N SER A 20 -11.71 -8.24 -12.69
CA SER A 20 -10.27 -8.13 -12.93
C SER A 20 -9.85 -8.92 -14.17
N TRP A 21 -8.87 -8.41 -14.91
CA TRP A 21 -8.37 -9.04 -16.11
C TRP A 21 -6.85 -8.92 -16.23
N GLY A 22 -6.25 -9.85 -16.96
CA GLY A 22 -4.80 -9.91 -17.15
C GLY A 22 -4.24 -11.31 -16.95
N GLY A 23 -2.92 -11.43 -16.91
CA GLY A 23 -2.22 -12.70 -16.81
C GLY A 23 -0.74 -12.58 -17.13
N GLU A 24 -0.22 -13.53 -17.91
CA GLU A 24 1.21 -13.64 -18.18
C GLU A 24 1.69 -12.73 -19.32
N THR A 25 0.79 -12.35 -20.24
CA THR A 25 1.15 -11.52 -21.39
C THR A 25 0.57 -10.11 -21.22
N PRO A 26 1.39 -9.06 -21.10
CA PRO A 26 0.89 -7.71 -20.92
C PRO A 26 0.28 -7.19 -22.24
N LEU A 27 -0.97 -6.74 -22.18
CA LEU A 27 -1.70 -6.19 -23.33
C LEU A 27 -2.30 -4.84 -22.96
N ALA A 28 -2.48 -3.97 -23.97
CA ALA A 28 -3.25 -2.75 -23.81
C ALA A 28 -4.73 -3.13 -23.94
N TRP A 29 -5.46 -3.20 -22.84
CA TRP A 29 -6.83 -3.70 -22.80
C TRP A 29 -7.85 -2.68 -23.30
N ARG A 30 -8.86 -3.16 -24.04
CA ARG A 30 -10.02 -2.36 -24.49
C ARG A 30 -11.32 -3.09 -24.23
N GLY A 31 -12.40 -2.35 -24.03
CA GLY A 31 -13.68 -2.95 -23.71
C GLY A 31 -14.72 -2.02 -23.11
N GLU A 32 -15.78 -2.62 -22.59
CA GLU A 32 -16.84 -1.93 -21.86
C GLU A 32 -17.43 -2.80 -20.74
N ILE A 33 -17.87 -2.15 -19.67
CA ILE A 33 -18.66 -2.74 -18.59
C ILE A 33 -19.95 -1.93 -18.45
N ALA A 34 -21.08 -2.61 -18.61
CA ALA A 34 -22.41 -2.02 -18.55
C ALA A 34 -23.37 -2.89 -17.74
N VAL A 35 -24.51 -2.32 -17.32
CA VAL A 35 -25.55 -3.04 -16.59
C VAL A 35 -26.88 -2.85 -17.32
N ASP A 36 -27.55 -3.96 -17.62
CA ASP A 36 -28.90 -3.99 -18.16
C ASP A 36 -29.90 -4.18 -17.01
N GLU A 37 -31.03 -3.45 -17.03
CA GLU A 37 -32.07 -3.48 -15.98
C GLU A 37 -31.56 -3.14 -14.56
N GLY A 38 -30.52 -2.31 -14.47
CA GLY A 38 -29.92 -1.80 -13.25
C GLY A 38 -29.03 -0.58 -13.52
N SER A 39 -28.21 -0.19 -12.55
CA SER A 39 -27.24 0.91 -12.73
C SER A 39 -25.98 0.71 -11.88
N ILE A 40 -24.84 1.16 -12.39
CA ILE A 40 -23.60 1.26 -11.60
C ILE A 40 -23.71 2.52 -10.74
N ARG A 41 -23.62 2.36 -9.42
CA ARG A 41 -23.71 3.44 -8.42
C ARG A 41 -22.37 4.09 -8.14
N ASP A 42 -21.32 3.28 -8.03
CA ASP A 42 -19.95 3.75 -7.87
C ASP A 42 -18.98 2.72 -8.45
N TRP A 43 -17.73 3.14 -8.62
CA TRP A 43 -16.66 2.30 -9.13
C TRP A 43 -15.30 2.74 -8.62
N ARG A 44 -14.35 1.80 -8.54
CA ARG A 44 -12.99 2.06 -8.09
C ARG A 44 -12.00 1.26 -8.95
N PRO A 45 -11.00 1.90 -9.56
CA PRO A 45 -9.95 1.18 -10.27
C PRO A 45 -9.10 0.37 -9.29
N ILE A 46 -8.70 -0.83 -9.71
CA ILE A 46 -7.78 -1.70 -8.95
C ILE A 46 -6.50 -2.02 -9.74
N GLY A 47 -6.34 -1.50 -10.96
CA GLY A 47 -5.07 -1.53 -11.69
C GLY A 47 -3.96 -0.73 -10.99
N SER A 48 -2.70 -1.10 -11.23
CA SER A 48 -1.53 -0.53 -10.52
C SER A 48 -0.76 0.54 -11.28
N GLU A 49 -1.11 0.79 -12.54
CA GLU A 49 -0.38 1.73 -13.41
C GLU A 49 -0.67 3.19 -13.04
N VAL A 50 0.27 4.08 -13.36
CA VAL A 50 0.10 5.53 -13.07
C VAL A 50 -1.00 6.16 -13.93
N ASP A 51 -1.18 5.63 -15.14
CA ASP A 51 -2.14 6.11 -16.14
C ASP A 51 -3.54 5.50 -16.00
N GLU A 52 -3.82 4.81 -14.89
CA GLU A 52 -5.06 4.06 -14.65
C GLU A 52 -6.33 4.89 -14.82
N ALA A 53 -6.32 6.15 -14.37
CA ALA A 53 -7.44 7.07 -14.51
C ALA A 53 -7.78 7.40 -15.98
N ALA A 54 -6.86 7.18 -16.92
CA ALA A 54 -7.13 7.26 -18.36
C ALA A 54 -7.58 5.93 -18.97
N ALA A 55 -7.30 4.80 -18.29
CA ALA A 55 -7.64 3.46 -18.77
C ALA A 55 -9.10 3.08 -18.52
N VAL A 56 -9.68 3.51 -17.39
CA VAL A 56 -11.07 3.23 -17.03
C VAL A 56 -11.82 4.55 -16.90
N VAL A 57 -12.74 4.83 -17.82
CA VAL A 57 -13.46 6.11 -17.89
C VAL A 57 -14.96 5.90 -17.90
N TRP A 58 -15.68 6.74 -17.16
CA TRP A 58 -17.13 6.73 -17.12
C TRP A 58 -17.72 7.47 -18.32
N GLN A 59 -18.63 6.83 -19.06
CA GLN A 59 -19.28 7.43 -20.23
C GLN A 59 -20.69 6.85 -20.42
N ASP A 60 -21.70 7.70 -20.57
CA ASP A 60 -23.08 7.31 -20.90
C ASP A 60 -23.66 6.17 -20.03
N GLY A 61 -23.37 6.16 -18.73
CA GLY A 61 -23.89 5.13 -17.80
C GLY A 61 -23.13 3.79 -17.82
N ARG A 62 -21.99 3.71 -18.52
CA ARG A 62 -21.10 2.54 -18.60
C ARG A 62 -19.66 2.93 -18.31
N LEU A 63 -18.83 1.94 -17.99
CA LEU A 63 -17.38 2.09 -17.94
C LEU A 63 -16.79 1.68 -19.28
N VAL A 64 -15.99 2.56 -19.86
CA VAL A 64 -15.23 2.31 -21.09
C VAL A 64 -13.78 2.03 -20.70
N LEU A 65 -13.26 0.91 -21.20
CA LEU A 65 -11.91 0.45 -20.96
C LEU A 65 -11.06 0.75 -22.20
N ASP A 66 -9.96 1.47 -22.03
CA ASP A 66 -9.02 1.80 -23.09
C ASP A 66 -7.67 2.17 -22.48
N ALA A 67 -6.92 1.14 -22.09
CA ALA A 67 -5.62 1.25 -21.44
C ALA A 67 -4.57 1.89 -22.38
N PRO A 68 -3.90 2.98 -21.97
CA PRO A 68 -2.87 3.64 -22.79
C PRO A 68 -1.61 2.79 -22.98
N SER A 69 -1.35 1.86 -22.04
CA SER A 69 -0.12 1.08 -21.97
C SER A 69 -0.40 -0.41 -21.70
N PRO A 70 0.45 -1.34 -22.20
CA PRO A 70 0.32 -2.76 -21.92
C PRO A 70 0.52 -3.09 -20.43
N ARG A 71 -0.35 -3.93 -19.87
CA ARG A 71 -0.36 -4.26 -18.42
C ARG A 71 -0.66 -5.73 -18.16
N PHE A 72 0.02 -6.28 -17.15
CA PHE A 72 -0.14 -7.68 -16.72
C PHE A 72 -1.41 -7.91 -15.91
N PHE A 73 -1.87 -6.89 -15.19
CA PHE A 73 -3.04 -6.95 -14.32
C PHE A 73 -3.77 -5.63 -14.37
N ASP A 74 -5.09 -5.71 -14.36
CA ASP A 74 -5.98 -4.57 -14.37
C ASP A 74 -7.34 -4.98 -13.77
N GLY A 75 -8.17 -4.01 -13.43
CA GLY A 75 -9.50 -4.30 -12.93
C GLY A 75 -10.24 -3.09 -12.39
N VAL A 76 -11.52 -3.33 -12.07
CA VAL A 76 -12.39 -2.37 -11.42
C VAL A 76 -13.30 -3.07 -10.41
N ASP A 77 -13.47 -2.44 -9.26
CA ASP A 77 -14.55 -2.74 -8.32
C ASP A 77 -15.75 -1.86 -8.68
N ILE A 78 -16.94 -2.44 -8.80
CA ILE A 78 -18.19 -1.72 -9.11
C ILE A 78 -19.28 -2.06 -8.09
N TRP A 79 -20.10 -1.08 -7.76
CA TRP A 79 -21.31 -1.29 -6.97
C TRP A 79 -22.52 -1.16 -7.88
N VAL A 80 -23.28 -2.24 -8.01
CA VAL A 80 -24.42 -2.31 -8.93
C VAL A 80 -25.71 -2.33 -8.11
N GLU A 81 -26.62 -1.43 -8.44
CA GLU A 81 -28.01 -1.49 -7.95
C GLU A 81 -28.90 -2.09 -9.02
N GLY A 82 -29.62 -3.15 -8.66
CA GLY A 82 -30.55 -3.84 -9.56
C GLY A 82 -31.34 -4.92 -8.83
N ASN A 83 -32.33 -5.49 -9.51
CA ASN A 83 -33.00 -6.71 -9.02
C ASN A 83 -32.18 -7.96 -9.41
N GLU A 84 -32.62 -9.14 -8.98
CA GLU A 84 -31.94 -10.41 -9.32
C GLU A 84 -31.83 -10.68 -10.83
N ALA A 85 -32.67 -10.04 -11.66
CA ALA A 85 -32.66 -10.17 -13.11
C ALA A 85 -31.67 -9.22 -13.81
N ALA A 86 -31.22 -8.16 -13.12
CA ALA A 86 -30.25 -7.21 -13.65
C ALA A 86 -28.98 -7.94 -14.09
N ALA A 87 -28.49 -7.60 -15.27
CA ALA A 87 -27.39 -8.32 -15.91
C ALA A 87 -26.21 -7.38 -16.13
N VAL A 88 -25.05 -7.76 -15.60
CA VAL A 88 -23.81 -7.04 -15.86
C VAL A 88 -23.19 -7.63 -17.12
N ARG A 89 -22.88 -6.77 -18.09
CA ARG A 89 -22.19 -7.10 -19.34
C ARG A 89 -20.76 -6.61 -19.26
N VAL A 90 -19.82 -7.51 -19.51
CA VAL A 90 -18.37 -7.23 -19.52
C VAL A 90 -17.81 -7.68 -20.86
N SER A 91 -17.14 -6.78 -21.55
CA SER A 91 -16.37 -7.09 -22.75
C SER A 91 -14.95 -6.56 -22.57
N VAL A 92 -13.95 -7.42 -22.74
CA VAL A 92 -12.53 -7.08 -22.58
C VAL A 92 -11.73 -7.84 -23.63
N GLY A 93 -10.84 -7.14 -24.35
CA GLY A 93 -10.00 -7.70 -25.40
C GLY A 93 -8.74 -6.88 -25.65
N ALA A 94 -7.85 -7.34 -26.52
CA ALA A 94 -6.62 -6.61 -26.82
C ALA A 94 -6.86 -5.37 -27.70
N GLY A 95 -6.11 -4.32 -27.44
CA GLY A 95 -6.12 -3.09 -28.22
C GLY A 95 -5.71 -3.35 -29.67
N GLY A 96 -6.57 -2.93 -30.61
CA GLY A 96 -6.36 -3.15 -32.05
C GLY A 96 -6.86 -4.51 -32.57
N GLY A 97 -7.37 -5.38 -31.70
CA GLY A 97 -8.06 -6.61 -32.06
C GLY A 97 -9.53 -6.40 -32.46
N PRO A 98 -10.25 -7.47 -32.86
CA PRO A 98 -11.69 -7.43 -33.07
C PRO A 98 -12.42 -7.07 -31.76
N ALA A 99 -13.62 -6.51 -31.87
CA ALA A 99 -14.42 -6.19 -30.69
C ALA A 99 -14.68 -7.44 -29.84
N PRO A 100 -14.36 -7.42 -28.53
CA PRO A 100 -14.53 -8.58 -27.66
C PRO A 100 -16.02 -8.93 -27.52
N ALA A 101 -16.33 -10.23 -27.50
CA ALA A 101 -17.69 -10.70 -27.28
C ALA A 101 -18.13 -10.36 -25.83
N PRO A 102 -19.32 -9.77 -25.62
CA PRO A 102 -19.79 -9.43 -24.29
C PRO A 102 -20.17 -10.70 -23.52
N LEU A 103 -19.68 -10.77 -22.29
CA LEU A 103 -20.03 -11.78 -21.30
C LEU A 103 -21.09 -11.17 -20.38
N SER A 104 -22.20 -11.88 -20.16
CA SER A 104 -23.32 -11.41 -19.35
C SER A 104 -23.56 -12.33 -18.17
N PHE A 105 -23.81 -11.75 -16.99
CA PHE A 105 -24.09 -12.48 -15.76
C PHE A 105 -25.14 -11.73 -14.93
N ARG A 106 -26.04 -12.47 -14.25
CA ARG A 106 -27.11 -11.84 -13.46
C ARG A 106 -26.67 -11.59 -12.03
N LEU A 107 -27.20 -10.52 -11.43
CA LEU A 107 -26.94 -10.20 -10.02
C LEU A 107 -27.49 -11.24 -9.03
N GLY A 108 -28.46 -12.06 -9.42
CA GLY A 108 -28.97 -13.18 -8.62
C GLY A 108 -28.09 -14.45 -8.66
N ASP A 109 -27.15 -14.55 -9.60
CA ASP A 109 -26.28 -15.72 -9.75
C ASP A 109 -25.15 -15.88 -8.70
N PRO A 110 -24.54 -14.82 -8.11
CA PRO A 110 -23.42 -14.93 -7.18
C PRO A 110 -23.86 -15.31 -5.76
N ALA A 111 -24.44 -16.50 -5.60
CA ALA A 111 -24.77 -17.06 -4.27
C ALA A 111 -23.75 -18.11 -3.76
N ARG A 112 -22.73 -18.50 -4.55
CA ARG A 112 -21.62 -19.38 -4.12
C ARG A 112 -20.36 -19.15 -4.96
N PRO A 113 -19.14 -19.21 -4.41
CA PRO A 113 -17.94 -19.37 -5.23
C PRO A 113 -18.03 -20.66 -6.07
N PRO A 114 -17.47 -20.67 -7.30
CA PRO A 114 -16.65 -19.62 -7.92
C PRO A 114 -17.50 -18.62 -8.73
N VAL A 115 -17.22 -17.30 -8.68
CA VAL A 115 -16.13 -16.57 -9.38
C VAL A 115 -16.09 -16.96 -10.86
N TYR A 116 -16.84 -16.24 -11.68
CA TYR A 116 -16.86 -16.49 -13.12
C TYR A 116 -15.45 -16.25 -13.69
N GLN A 117 -15.00 -17.15 -14.58
CA GLN A 117 -13.71 -17.04 -15.25
C GLN A 117 -13.87 -17.29 -16.74
N ALA A 118 -13.22 -16.46 -17.55
CA ALA A 118 -13.09 -16.65 -18.99
C ALA A 118 -11.64 -16.47 -19.44
N ASP A 119 -11.21 -17.22 -20.46
CA ASP A 119 -9.91 -17.00 -21.10
C ASP A 119 -9.99 -15.76 -22.00
N LEU A 120 -8.92 -14.96 -22.01
CA LEU A 120 -8.77 -13.77 -22.85
C LEU A 120 -7.70 -14.00 -23.92
N GLU A 121 -7.57 -13.02 -24.82
CA GLU A 121 -6.48 -13.00 -25.79
C GLU A 121 -5.10 -12.94 -25.09
N GLY A 122 -4.13 -13.67 -25.62
CA GLY A 122 -2.79 -13.80 -25.04
C GLY A 122 -2.65 -15.00 -24.10
N GLU A 123 -1.50 -15.66 -24.13
CA GLU A 123 -1.26 -16.85 -23.32
C GLU A 123 -1.33 -16.50 -21.82
N GLY A 124 -2.12 -17.27 -21.08
CA GLY A 124 -2.29 -17.13 -19.62
C GLY A 124 -3.19 -15.98 -19.18
N ASN A 125 -3.77 -15.19 -20.09
CA ASN A 125 -4.64 -14.07 -19.74
C ASN A 125 -6.09 -14.51 -19.46
N ARG A 126 -6.68 -13.97 -18.40
CA ARG A 126 -8.01 -14.36 -17.90
C ARG A 126 -8.81 -13.17 -17.40
N LEU A 127 -10.13 -13.29 -17.51
CA LEU A 127 -11.11 -12.43 -16.85
C LEU A 127 -11.64 -13.15 -15.63
N TYR A 128 -11.75 -12.43 -14.52
CA TYR A 128 -12.37 -12.88 -13.28
C TYR A 128 -13.47 -11.91 -12.86
N VAL A 129 -14.63 -12.45 -12.48
CA VAL A 129 -15.71 -11.71 -11.86
C VAL A 129 -16.07 -12.36 -10.55
N GLU A 130 -15.90 -11.62 -9.46
CA GLU A 130 -16.20 -12.08 -8.10
C GLU A 130 -16.93 -11.01 -7.30
N ARG A 131 -17.49 -11.40 -6.17
CA ARG A 131 -18.05 -10.45 -5.21
C ARG A 131 -16.90 -9.76 -4.47
N ILE A 132 -16.99 -8.45 -4.27
CA ILE A 132 -15.94 -7.71 -3.54
C ILE A 132 -15.80 -8.31 -2.13
N PRO A 133 -14.57 -8.61 -1.67
CA PRO A 133 -14.35 -9.07 -0.31
C PRO A 133 -15.04 -8.17 0.73
N GLY A 134 -15.82 -8.78 1.63
CA GLY A 134 -16.58 -8.07 2.65
C GLY A 134 -17.94 -7.50 2.21
N ASP A 135 -18.33 -7.55 0.93
CA ASP A 135 -19.63 -7.01 0.47
C ASP A 135 -20.84 -7.72 1.10
N ASN A 136 -20.72 -9.00 1.48
CA ASN A 136 -21.79 -9.74 2.16
C ASN A 136 -22.17 -9.13 3.52
N LEU A 137 -21.25 -8.40 4.15
CA LEU A 137 -21.46 -7.63 5.37
C LEU A 137 -20.97 -6.20 5.10
N HIS A 138 -21.80 -5.43 4.40
CA HIS A 138 -21.47 -4.05 4.09
C HIS A 138 -21.44 -3.20 5.36
N VAL A 139 -20.39 -2.39 5.53
CA VAL A 139 -20.15 -1.59 6.73
C VAL A 139 -20.13 -0.12 6.33
N THR A 140 -21.07 0.65 6.88
CA THR A 140 -21.10 2.11 6.74
C THR A 140 -20.64 2.76 8.04
N LEU A 141 -19.83 3.81 7.92
CA LEU A 141 -19.39 4.65 9.04
C LEU A 141 -19.95 6.06 8.91
N SER A 142 -20.13 6.73 10.05
CA SER A 142 -20.56 8.14 10.10
C SER A 142 -19.45 9.14 9.79
N ARG A 143 -18.22 8.66 9.54
CA ARG A 143 -17.00 9.46 9.35
C ARG A 143 -16.18 8.94 8.16
N PRO A 144 -15.24 9.75 7.62
CA PRO A 144 -14.51 9.39 6.39
C PRO A 144 -13.21 8.59 6.61
N HIS A 145 -12.88 8.19 7.85
CA HIS A 145 -11.65 7.45 8.21
C HIS A 145 -11.87 6.45 9.36
N LEU A 146 -10.91 5.54 9.55
CA LEU A 146 -10.94 4.46 10.56
C LEU A 146 -10.02 4.73 11.77
N VAL A 147 -9.63 5.99 11.96
CA VAL A 147 -8.81 6.46 13.10
C VAL A 147 -9.70 7.03 14.21
N PHE A 148 -9.53 6.55 15.43
CA PHE A 148 -10.33 6.89 16.61
C PHE A 148 -9.45 7.35 17.78
N ASP A 149 -9.97 8.25 18.60
CA ASP A 149 -9.36 8.56 19.90
C ASP A 149 -9.58 7.39 20.88
N PRO A 150 -8.70 7.18 21.88
CA PRO A 150 -8.93 6.21 22.94
C PRO A 150 -10.26 6.45 23.63
N GLU A 151 -10.99 5.37 23.94
CA GLU A 151 -12.31 5.41 24.59
C GLU A 151 -13.42 6.11 23.77
N GLU A 152 -13.15 6.48 22.52
CA GLU A 152 -14.14 7.04 21.60
C GLU A 152 -15.21 5.99 21.20
N SER A 153 -16.46 6.42 21.00
CA SER A 153 -17.52 5.56 20.45
C SER A 153 -17.26 5.26 18.98
N ILE A 154 -17.24 3.97 18.64
CA ILE A 154 -17.16 3.45 17.27
C ILE A 154 -18.58 3.08 16.85
N ASP A 155 -19.20 3.95 16.05
CA ASP A 155 -20.55 3.76 15.53
C ASP A 155 -20.50 3.22 14.09
N LEU A 156 -21.03 2.01 13.90
CA LEU A 156 -21.09 1.31 12.62
C LEU A 156 -22.53 0.95 12.26
N GLU A 157 -22.85 0.98 10.98
CA GLU A 157 -24.08 0.41 10.45
C GLU A 157 -23.74 -0.78 9.56
N ILE A 158 -24.24 -1.96 9.93
CA ILE A 158 -23.97 -3.21 9.24
C ILE A 158 -25.19 -3.60 8.42
N GLU A 159 -24.99 -3.78 7.12
CA GLU A 159 -26.00 -4.27 6.18
C GLU A 159 -25.58 -5.65 5.64
N PRO A 160 -26.21 -6.73 6.13
CA PRO A 160 -26.02 -8.06 5.55
C PRO A 160 -26.67 -8.13 4.16
N ARG A 161 -25.91 -8.54 3.14
CA ARG A 161 -26.35 -8.59 1.73
C ARG A 161 -26.25 -10.00 1.16
N GLY A 162 -27.35 -10.56 0.67
CA GLY A 162 -27.40 -11.93 0.15
C GLY A 162 -26.98 -13.04 1.15
N VAL A 163 -27.14 -12.85 2.46
CA VAL A 163 -26.65 -13.81 3.49
C VAL A 163 -27.62 -14.95 3.82
N ALA A 164 -28.93 -14.74 3.65
CA ALA A 164 -29.98 -15.71 3.94
C ALA A 164 -31.26 -15.39 3.16
N ALA A 165 -32.28 -16.24 3.27
CA ALA A 165 -33.62 -15.93 2.73
C ALA A 165 -34.35 -14.91 3.64
N PRO A 166 -35.18 -14.00 3.08
CA PRO A 166 -36.00 -13.08 3.86
C PRO A 166 -36.83 -13.82 4.94
N GLY A 167 -36.88 -13.25 6.15
CA GLY A 167 -37.55 -13.80 7.33
C GLY A 167 -36.70 -14.79 8.14
N ALA A 168 -35.50 -15.16 7.70
CA ALA A 168 -34.58 -15.98 8.49
C ALA A 168 -34.19 -15.27 9.80
N ARG A 169 -34.20 -15.99 10.93
CA ARG A 169 -33.69 -15.48 12.20
C ARG A 169 -32.19 -15.72 12.28
N LEU A 170 -31.45 -14.64 12.46
CA LEU A 170 -29.99 -14.61 12.46
C LEU A 170 -29.49 -13.87 13.71
N MET A 171 -28.22 -14.05 14.04
CA MET A 171 -27.51 -13.25 15.04
C MET A 171 -26.27 -12.66 14.40
N LEU A 172 -26.12 -11.35 14.52
CA LEU A 172 -24.86 -10.66 14.24
C LEU A 172 -24.04 -10.63 15.52
N ARG A 173 -22.80 -11.11 15.44
CA ARG A 173 -21.78 -11.01 16.47
C ARG A 173 -20.71 -10.02 16.01
N ALA A 174 -20.37 -9.07 16.86
CA ALA A 174 -19.28 -8.13 16.63
C ALA A 174 -18.28 -8.22 17.79
N GLU A 175 -17.01 -8.46 17.49
CA GLU A 175 -15.95 -8.59 18.49
C GLU A 175 -14.81 -7.63 18.19
N LEU A 176 -14.39 -6.86 19.18
CA LEU A 176 -13.22 -5.99 19.07
C LEU A 176 -12.02 -6.68 19.70
N VAL A 177 -10.99 -6.95 18.91
CA VAL A 177 -9.80 -7.69 19.34
C VAL A 177 -8.53 -6.97 18.94
N ARG A 178 -7.45 -7.19 19.71
CA ARG A 178 -6.11 -6.79 19.27
C ARG A 178 -5.55 -7.90 18.34
N PRO A 179 -5.08 -7.57 17.14
CA PRO A 179 -4.41 -8.56 16.29
C PRO A 179 -3.17 -9.08 17.01
N ARG A 180 -2.97 -10.41 17.07
CA ARG A 180 -1.74 -10.97 17.63
C ARG A 180 -0.66 -10.95 16.55
N TRP A 181 0.43 -10.23 16.81
CA TRP A 181 1.62 -10.26 15.97
C TRP A 181 2.47 -11.50 16.28
N ILE A 182 3.20 -12.01 15.28
CA ILE A 182 4.17 -13.13 15.44
C ILE A 182 5.23 -12.81 16.51
N GLY A 183 5.50 -11.53 16.78
CA GLY A 183 6.42 -11.07 17.83
C GLY A 183 5.83 -10.95 19.26
N ASP A 184 4.51 -11.07 19.44
CA ASP A 184 3.83 -10.90 20.76
C ASP A 184 3.64 -12.24 21.51
N SER A 185 4.16 -13.35 20.98
CA SER A 185 4.04 -14.65 21.63
C SER A 185 5.19 -14.87 22.63
N PRO A 186 4.93 -15.12 23.93
CA PRO A 186 5.96 -15.54 24.89
C PRO A 186 6.56 -16.92 24.56
N GLU A 187 5.94 -17.67 23.65
CA GLU A 187 6.53 -18.81 22.96
C GLU A 187 7.05 -18.30 21.61
N GLY A 188 8.37 -18.19 21.43
CA GLY A 188 9.03 -17.64 20.25
C GLY A 188 8.58 -18.20 18.89
N PRO A 189 9.08 -17.67 17.76
CA PRO A 189 8.51 -17.87 16.43
C PRO A 189 8.52 -19.35 16.04
N ARG A 190 7.39 -20.04 16.25
CA ARG A 190 7.16 -21.36 15.66
C ARG A 190 6.92 -21.16 14.17
N ARG A 191 7.99 -21.44 13.41
CA ARG A 191 8.02 -21.78 11.98
C ARG A 191 6.64 -21.88 11.33
N VAL A 192 6.19 -20.82 10.67
CA VAL A 192 5.16 -20.93 9.64
C VAL A 192 5.88 -20.86 8.30
N LEU A 193 6.13 -22.03 7.73
CA LEU A 193 6.47 -22.16 6.31
C LEU A 193 5.22 -21.97 5.46
N PRO A 194 5.37 -21.56 4.19
CA PRO A 194 4.26 -21.12 3.36
C PRO A 194 3.51 -22.31 2.75
N GLN A 195 2.24 -22.03 2.44
CA GLN A 195 1.29 -22.84 1.69
C GLN A 195 0.44 -23.83 2.49
N ILE A 196 -0.86 -23.70 2.20
CA ILE A 196 -1.97 -24.62 2.49
C ILE A 196 -2.69 -24.33 3.82
N ALA A 197 -3.82 -23.64 3.65
CA ALA A 197 -4.91 -23.45 4.61
C ALA A 197 -4.53 -22.76 5.93
N LEU A 198 -4.78 -21.45 6.01
CA LEU A 198 -5.12 -20.84 7.30
C LEU A 198 -6.36 -21.58 7.82
N PRO A 199 -6.29 -22.30 8.96
CA PRO A 199 -7.50 -22.69 9.63
C PRO A 199 -8.17 -21.40 10.09
N ARG A 200 -9.42 -21.22 9.67
CA ARG A 200 -10.42 -20.43 10.40
C ARG A 200 -10.22 -20.63 11.90
N LEU A 201 -9.93 -19.57 12.66
CA LEU A 201 -10.26 -19.39 14.09
C LEU A 201 -9.52 -18.17 14.67
N GLY A 202 -10.28 -17.10 14.93
CA GLY A 202 -10.11 -16.17 16.05
C GLY A 202 -8.86 -15.28 16.09
N GLY A 203 -9.07 -13.97 16.19
CA GLY A 203 -8.16 -13.15 16.98
C GLY A 203 -8.01 -13.83 18.34
N THR A 204 -6.81 -14.30 18.68
CA THR A 204 -6.60 -15.15 19.85
C THR A 204 -6.47 -14.35 21.15
N GLY A 205 -6.49 -13.01 21.11
CA GLY A 205 -6.55 -12.17 22.31
C GLY A 205 -7.91 -12.24 23.01
N GLU A 206 -7.95 -11.96 24.32
CA GLU A 206 -9.24 -11.73 24.98
C GLU A 206 -9.92 -10.52 24.32
N PRO A 207 -11.20 -10.64 23.90
CA PRO A 207 -11.89 -9.56 23.23
C PRO A 207 -12.08 -8.38 24.17
N ALA A 208 -11.77 -7.18 23.68
CA ALA A 208 -12.01 -5.93 24.40
C ALA A 208 -13.52 -5.65 24.55
N ALA A 209 -14.32 -6.08 23.57
CA ALA A 209 -15.77 -5.98 23.60
C ALA A 209 -16.41 -7.07 22.72
N ILE A 210 -17.60 -7.55 23.12
CA ILE A 210 -18.44 -8.46 22.34
C ILE A 210 -19.87 -7.91 22.33
N ILE A 211 -20.47 -7.82 21.16
CA ILE A 211 -21.88 -7.47 20.96
C ILE A 211 -22.56 -8.58 20.20
N GLN A 212 -23.77 -8.95 20.63
CA GLN A 212 -24.65 -9.89 19.93
C GLN A 212 -25.99 -9.21 19.66
N HIS A 213 -26.45 -9.29 18.43
CA HIS A 213 -27.72 -8.69 18.00
C HIS A 213 -28.53 -9.70 17.19
N GLU A 214 -29.67 -10.14 17.72
CA GLU A 214 -30.62 -10.99 17.00
C GLU A 214 -31.50 -10.15 16.07
N PHE A 215 -31.70 -10.62 14.84
CA PHE A 215 -32.55 -9.93 13.87
C PHE A 215 -33.25 -10.91 12.93
N SER A 216 -34.34 -10.45 12.32
CA SER A 216 -34.96 -11.12 11.18
C SER A 216 -34.41 -10.52 9.90
N PHE A 217 -33.80 -11.34 9.05
CA PHE A 217 -33.21 -10.89 7.82
C PHE A 217 -34.28 -10.36 6.85
N SER A 218 -34.10 -9.15 6.34
CA SER A 218 -34.78 -8.63 5.16
C SER A 218 -33.76 -7.85 4.33
N PRO A 219 -33.86 -7.87 2.98
CA PRO A 219 -33.01 -7.03 2.14
C PRO A 219 -33.07 -5.56 2.59
N GLY A 220 -31.90 -4.91 2.68
CA GLY A 220 -31.78 -3.53 3.17
C GLY A 220 -31.86 -3.34 4.69
N VAL A 221 -31.88 -4.43 5.48
CA VAL A 221 -31.83 -4.31 6.95
C VAL A 221 -30.50 -3.69 7.39
N ARG A 222 -30.58 -2.66 8.22
CA ARG A 222 -29.43 -1.93 8.77
C ARG A 222 -29.36 -2.15 10.26
N ILE A 223 -28.24 -2.70 10.73
CA ILE A 223 -28.01 -3.06 12.13
C ILE A 223 -27.00 -2.09 12.72
N PRO A 224 -27.40 -1.18 13.63
CA PRO A 224 -26.46 -0.29 14.29
C PRO A 224 -25.66 -1.05 15.34
N ILE A 225 -24.33 -0.91 15.29
CA ILE A 225 -23.37 -1.46 16.25
C ILE A 225 -22.59 -0.30 16.85
N ARG A 226 -22.53 -0.25 18.18
CA ARG A 226 -21.77 0.75 18.94
C ARG A 226 -20.75 0.05 19.83
N LEU A 227 -19.47 0.21 19.51
CA LEU A 227 -18.33 -0.29 20.31
C LEU A 227 -17.62 0.89 20.97
N SER A 228 -16.81 0.62 21.99
CA SER A 228 -15.90 1.62 22.56
C SER A 228 -14.47 1.30 22.10
N ALA A 229 -13.77 2.30 21.58
CA ALA A 229 -12.35 2.17 21.27
C ALA A 229 -11.58 1.81 22.56
N PRO A 230 -10.57 0.93 22.50
CA PRO A 230 -9.77 0.61 23.67
C PRO A 230 -9.01 1.84 24.19
N ARG A 231 -8.59 1.77 25.45
CA ARG A 231 -7.77 2.83 26.06
C ARG A 231 -6.32 2.80 25.57
N GLU A 232 -5.81 1.63 25.23
CA GLU A 232 -4.47 1.47 24.68
C GLU A 232 -4.45 1.85 23.20
N GLU A 233 -3.39 2.55 22.78
CA GLU A 233 -3.18 2.87 21.37
C GLU A 233 -2.70 1.65 20.58
N GLY A 234 -3.09 1.60 19.31
CA GLY A 234 -2.69 0.55 18.40
C GLY A 234 -3.74 0.29 17.33
N VAL A 235 -3.47 -0.72 16.50
CA VAL A 235 -4.43 -1.21 15.52
C VAL A 235 -5.26 -2.33 16.15
N TYR A 236 -6.56 -2.30 15.90
CA TYR A 236 -7.53 -3.28 16.38
C TYR A 236 -8.37 -3.80 15.23
N GLU A 237 -8.93 -4.99 15.42
CA GLU A 237 -9.82 -5.63 14.47
C GLU A 237 -11.22 -5.76 15.04
N ILE A 238 -12.21 -5.39 14.24
CA ILE A 238 -13.62 -5.69 14.48
C ILE A 238 -13.98 -6.91 13.65
N ILE A 239 -14.20 -8.03 14.32
CA ILE A 239 -14.65 -9.29 13.72
C ILE A 239 -16.18 -9.29 13.70
N LEU A 240 -16.75 -9.32 12.51
CA LEU A 240 -18.19 -9.39 12.27
C LEU A 240 -18.55 -10.79 11.78
N GLU A 241 -19.49 -11.46 12.44
CA GLU A 241 -20.00 -12.77 12.06
C GLU A 241 -21.53 -12.77 12.06
N VAL A 242 -22.15 -13.23 10.98
CA VAL A 242 -23.59 -13.53 10.97
C VAL A 242 -23.76 -15.04 11.09
N VAL A 243 -24.48 -15.48 12.13
CA VAL A 243 -24.74 -16.88 12.41
C VAL A 243 -26.23 -17.20 12.35
N SER A 244 -26.57 -18.42 11.95
CA SER A 244 -27.95 -18.91 12.01
C SER A 244 -28.36 -19.25 13.45
N THR A 245 -29.49 -18.73 13.92
CA THR A 245 -30.04 -19.01 15.27
C THR A 245 -31.13 -20.08 15.28
N GLY A 246 -31.42 -20.69 14.11
CA GLY A 246 -32.45 -21.72 13.98
C GLY A 246 -32.10 -23.02 14.71
N ARG A 247 -33.08 -23.66 15.38
CA ARG A 247 -32.92 -25.05 15.84
C ARG A 247 -32.66 -25.96 14.63
N PRO A 248 -31.67 -26.87 14.68
CA PRO A 248 -31.41 -27.79 13.56
C PRO A 248 -32.66 -28.60 13.25
N ARG A 249 -32.90 -28.90 11.97
CA ARG A 249 -34.00 -29.83 11.60
C ARG A 249 -33.74 -31.18 12.27
N LEU A 250 -34.81 -31.91 12.63
CA LEU A 250 -34.69 -33.22 13.31
C LEU A 250 -33.77 -34.21 12.55
N SER A 251 -33.71 -34.11 11.22
CA SER A 251 -32.79 -34.86 10.36
C SER A 251 -31.31 -34.45 10.47
N GLU A 252 -31.01 -33.18 10.78
CA GLU A 252 -29.66 -32.65 10.97
C GLU A 252 -29.18 -32.84 12.42
N ALA A 253 -30.09 -32.77 13.39
CA ALA A 253 -29.82 -32.98 14.81
C ALA A 253 -29.34 -34.41 15.13
N VAL A 254 -29.78 -35.42 14.36
CA VAL A 254 -29.31 -36.81 14.49
C VAL A 254 -27.89 -36.99 13.94
N MET A 255 -27.50 -36.19 12.94
CA MET A 255 -26.16 -36.25 12.31
C MET A 255 -25.12 -35.39 13.04
N ARG A 256 -25.53 -34.32 13.74
CA ARG A 256 -24.62 -33.39 14.43
C ARG A 256 -25.17 -32.91 15.78
N PRO A 257 -25.16 -33.75 16.83
CA PRO A 257 -25.72 -33.41 18.14
C PRO A 257 -24.95 -32.32 18.92
N PHE A 258 -23.76 -31.91 18.47
CA PHE A 258 -22.91 -30.89 19.10
C PHE A 258 -22.47 -29.75 18.14
N ALA A 259 -23.19 -29.51 17.05
CA ALA A 259 -22.77 -28.48 16.08
C ALA A 259 -23.00 -27.06 16.59
N SER A 260 -21.93 -26.28 16.65
CA SER A 260 -21.97 -24.81 16.77
C SER A 260 -22.78 -24.20 15.63
N PRO A 261 -23.41 -23.02 15.84
CA PRO A 261 -24.11 -22.27 14.79
C PRO A 261 -23.24 -22.11 13.55
N ALA A 262 -23.82 -22.30 12.36
CA ALA A 262 -23.11 -22.08 11.10
C ALA A 262 -22.91 -20.57 10.86
N VAL A 263 -21.67 -20.15 10.70
CA VAL A 263 -21.32 -18.79 10.22
C VAL A 263 -21.70 -18.70 8.74
N LEU A 264 -22.63 -17.80 8.43
CA LEU A 264 -23.18 -17.56 7.09
C LEU A 264 -22.36 -16.52 6.32
N ALA A 265 -21.87 -15.50 7.03
CA ALA A 265 -20.99 -14.47 6.49
C ALA A 265 -20.07 -13.97 7.59
N ALA A 266 -18.86 -13.56 7.21
CA ALA A 266 -17.89 -12.95 8.10
C ALA A 266 -17.16 -11.82 7.40
N ARG A 267 -16.73 -10.83 8.17
CA ARG A 267 -15.91 -9.71 7.72
C ARG A 267 -14.99 -9.27 8.84
N ARG A 268 -13.79 -8.83 8.50
CA ARG A 268 -12.89 -8.14 9.43
C ARG A 268 -12.80 -6.68 9.01
N VAL A 269 -12.71 -5.80 10.00
CA VAL A 269 -12.48 -4.37 9.78
C VAL A 269 -11.36 -3.92 10.69
N GLN A 270 -10.29 -3.37 10.12
CA GLN A 270 -9.21 -2.81 10.91
C GLN A 270 -9.50 -1.35 11.26
N ILE A 271 -9.20 -0.96 12.51
CA ILE A 271 -9.28 0.41 13.00
C ILE A 271 -7.97 0.79 13.68
N VAL A 272 -7.67 2.09 13.71
CA VAL A 272 -6.54 2.64 14.46
C VAL A 272 -7.08 3.39 15.66
N VAL A 273 -6.55 3.11 16.84
CA VAL A 273 -6.78 3.90 18.05
C VAL A 273 -5.52 4.70 18.36
N LEU A 274 -5.63 6.02 18.27
CA LEU A 274 -4.52 6.95 18.37
C LEU A 274 -5.01 8.27 18.96
N GLY A 275 -4.52 8.58 20.16
CA GLY A 275 -4.89 9.79 20.90
C GLY A 275 -4.19 11.03 20.37
N ARG A 276 -4.95 12.13 20.34
CA ARG A 276 -4.44 13.48 20.00
C ARG A 276 -3.48 14.07 21.02
N ASN A 277 -3.47 13.56 22.24
CA ASN A 277 -2.60 14.04 23.31
C ASN A 277 -1.40 13.12 23.46
N LYS A 278 -0.26 13.70 23.83
CA LYS A 278 0.95 12.93 24.10
C LYS A 278 0.74 12.03 25.33
N PRO A 279 1.03 10.71 25.26
CA PRO A 279 0.98 9.84 26.43
C PRO A 279 1.98 10.30 27.50
N VAL A 280 1.67 10.06 28.78
CA VAL A 280 2.63 10.26 29.88
C VAL A 280 3.79 9.26 29.69
N GLU A 281 4.99 9.77 29.44
CA GLU A 281 6.16 8.92 29.18
C GLU A 281 6.69 8.30 30.49
N ASP A 282 6.23 7.09 30.83
CA ASP A 282 6.70 6.39 32.03
C ASP A 282 7.83 5.37 31.77
N SER A 283 8.18 5.10 30.50
CA SER A 283 9.16 4.04 30.18
C SER A 283 10.56 4.58 29.83
N PRO A 284 11.63 4.03 30.44
CA PRO A 284 13.00 4.36 30.04
C PRO A 284 13.24 3.90 28.59
N VAL A 285 13.97 4.72 27.84
CA VAL A 285 14.32 4.48 26.42
C VAL A 285 15.11 3.17 26.25
N GLY A 286 15.76 2.68 27.31
CA GLY A 286 16.71 1.56 27.26
C GLY A 286 18.13 2.04 27.00
N THR A 287 19.11 1.14 27.15
CA THR A 287 20.53 1.43 26.91
C THR A 287 20.96 0.77 25.62
N LEU A 288 21.57 1.54 24.71
CA LEU A 288 22.10 1.02 23.47
C LEU A 288 23.40 0.24 23.71
N THR A 289 23.48 -0.99 23.23
CA THR A 289 24.64 -1.88 23.38
C THR A 289 24.96 -2.60 22.08
N VAL A 290 26.24 -2.92 21.85
CA VAL A 290 26.65 -3.73 20.69
C VAL A 290 26.16 -5.16 20.88
N ILE A 291 25.37 -5.65 19.94
CA ILE A 291 24.87 -7.04 19.95
C ILE A 291 25.69 -7.97 19.05
N GLY A 292 26.45 -7.43 18.10
CA GLY A 292 27.37 -8.20 17.27
C GLY A 292 27.95 -7.43 16.08
N GLU A 293 28.81 -8.10 15.33
CA GLU A 293 29.34 -7.64 14.05
C GLU A 293 28.60 -8.35 12.89
N ALA A 294 28.44 -7.67 11.75
CA ALA A 294 27.87 -8.28 10.56
C ALA A 294 28.80 -9.38 10.03
N VAL A 295 28.22 -10.49 9.57
CA VAL A 295 28.98 -11.66 9.09
C VAL A 295 28.68 -11.95 7.63
N PRO A 296 29.64 -12.44 6.83
CA PRO A 296 29.38 -12.86 5.46
C PRO A 296 28.22 -13.84 5.36
N ALA A 297 27.30 -13.60 4.41
CA ALA A 297 26.11 -14.42 4.22
C ALA A 297 26.39 -15.86 3.71
N THR A 298 27.65 -16.34 3.69
CA THR A 298 28.03 -17.67 3.19
C THR A 298 28.32 -18.71 4.29
N ASN A 299 28.11 -18.36 5.57
CA ASN A 299 28.27 -19.32 6.66
C ASN A 299 27.23 -20.47 6.55
N PRO A 300 27.63 -21.74 6.35
CA PRO A 300 26.72 -22.84 5.97
C PRO A 300 25.55 -23.08 6.92
N GLY A 301 25.73 -22.86 8.23
CA GLY A 301 24.67 -23.11 9.24
C GLY A 301 23.47 -22.16 9.19
N ILE A 302 23.54 -21.07 8.40
CA ILE A 302 22.49 -20.07 8.26
C ILE A 302 21.46 -20.49 7.19
N TRP A 303 21.91 -21.14 6.11
CA TRP A 303 21.04 -21.54 4.99
C TRP A 303 20.18 -22.77 5.30
N ASP A 304 20.65 -23.67 6.18
CA ASP A 304 19.85 -24.79 6.71
C ASP A 304 18.60 -24.31 7.49
N ARG A 305 18.53 -23.01 7.82
CA ARG A 305 17.42 -22.36 8.54
C ARG A 305 16.55 -21.46 7.65
N LEU A 306 16.85 -21.35 6.35
CA LEU A 306 16.17 -20.48 5.38
C LEU A 306 15.58 -21.29 4.21
N PRO A 307 14.43 -21.97 4.38
CA PRO A 307 13.93 -22.95 3.41
C PRO A 307 13.54 -22.37 2.04
N LEU A 308 13.21 -21.07 1.98
CA LEU A 308 12.72 -20.42 0.76
C LEU A 308 13.83 -19.76 -0.08
N LEU A 309 14.93 -19.41 0.56
CA LEU A 309 16.02 -18.62 -0.03
C LEU A 309 17.04 -19.53 -0.75
N ALA A 310 17.33 -20.70 -0.16
CA ALA A 310 18.21 -21.71 -0.75
C ALA A 310 17.73 -22.16 -2.15
N HIS A 311 16.41 -22.31 -2.34
CA HIS A 311 15.86 -22.78 -3.61
C HIS A 311 15.88 -21.71 -4.72
N ARG A 312 15.82 -20.42 -4.36
CA ARG A 312 15.80 -19.29 -5.31
C ARG A 312 17.20 -18.82 -5.71
N LEU A 313 18.15 -18.77 -4.77
CA LEU A 313 19.55 -18.43 -5.05
C LEU A 313 20.27 -19.53 -5.84
N GLY A 314 19.85 -20.80 -5.70
CA GLY A 314 20.33 -21.91 -6.52
C GLY A 314 20.06 -21.74 -8.02
N ARG A 315 19.05 -20.94 -8.42
CA ARG A 315 18.78 -20.61 -9.84
C ARG A 315 19.64 -19.49 -10.42
N LEU A 316 20.36 -18.75 -9.57
CA LEU A 316 21.28 -17.67 -9.97
C LEU A 316 22.72 -18.14 -10.20
N GLY A 317 22.98 -19.47 -10.19
CA GLY A 317 24.31 -20.02 -10.47
C GLY A 317 25.37 -19.77 -9.38
N VAL A 318 24.95 -19.39 -8.16
CA VAL A 318 25.85 -18.89 -7.09
C VAL A 318 26.48 -20.01 -6.23
N TRP A 319 26.21 -21.28 -6.55
CA TRP A 319 26.53 -22.40 -5.64
C TRP A 319 27.97 -22.93 -5.66
N ASN A 320 28.95 -22.20 -6.19
CA ASN A 320 30.30 -22.73 -6.39
C ASN A 320 31.48 -21.82 -5.99
N ARG A 321 31.34 -20.93 -4.99
CA ARG A 321 32.52 -20.26 -4.39
C ARG A 321 32.38 -20.11 -2.88
N GLY A 322 33.39 -20.54 -2.13
CA GLY A 322 33.48 -20.38 -0.68
C GLY A 322 33.74 -18.95 -0.20
N ASP A 323 33.41 -17.95 -1.02
CA ASP A 323 33.59 -16.52 -0.76
C ASP A 323 32.20 -15.88 -0.57
N ALA A 324 32.13 -14.83 0.26
CA ALA A 324 30.91 -14.07 0.58
C ALA A 324 29.95 -13.85 -0.62
N LEU A 325 28.63 -13.86 -0.37
CA LEU A 325 27.62 -13.65 -1.40
C LEU A 325 27.79 -12.22 -1.95
N GLY A 326 28.25 -12.09 -3.19
CA GLY A 326 28.63 -10.80 -3.75
C GLY A 326 29.18 -10.89 -5.17
N SER A 327 29.45 -9.73 -5.77
CA SER A 327 30.16 -9.56 -7.03
C SER A 327 31.44 -8.74 -6.83
N GLY A 328 32.34 -8.82 -7.81
CA GLY A 328 33.60 -8.09 -7.79
C GLY A 328 34.76 -8.87 -7.16
N ARG A 329 35.93 -8.23 -7.14
CA ARG A 329 37.16 -8.78 -6.58
C ARG A 329 37.32 -8.30 -5.16
N ARG A 330 37.23 -9.23 -4.20
CA ARG A 330 37.40 -8.97 -2.78
C ARG A 330 38.88 -8.99 -2.40
N GLY A 331 39.34 -7.89 -1.82
CA GLY A 331 40.66 -7.70 -1.26
C GLY A 331 40.59 -7.22 0.18
N THR A 332 41.77 -7.07 0.78
CA THR A 332 41.92 -6.41 2.08
C THR A 332 42.98 -5.35 1.97
N ARG A 333 42.76 -4.22 2.65
CA ARG A 333 43.74 -3.13 2.74
C ARG A 333 43.94 -2.71 4.19
N ALA A 334 45.08 -2.10 4.49
CA ALA A 334 45.30 -1.47 5.78
C ALA A 334 44.48 -0.18 5.87
N GLY A 335 43.77 0.02 6.99
CA GLY A 335 43.03 1.24 7.30
C GLY A 335 43.38 1.78 8.69
N PRO A 336 42.80 2.95 9.06
CA PRO A 336 43.14 3.66 10.30
C PRO A 336 42.95 2.83 11.59
N ASN A 337 41.90 1.99 11.64
CA ASN A 337 41.59 1.17 12.82
C ASN A 337 41.76 -0.34 12.59
N GLY A 338 42.55 -0.73 11.58
CA GLY A 338 42.86 -2.13 11.26
C GLY A 338 42.59 -2.50 9.80
N THR A 339 42.41 -3.79 9.54
CA THR A 339 42.16 -4.30 8.19
C THR A 339 40.76 -3.91 7.71
N MET A 340 40.68 -3.33 6.52
CA MET A 340 39.44 -3.01 5.82
C MET A 340 39.22 -3.97 4.66
N VAL A 341 37.94 -4.19 4.32
CA VAL A 341 37.51 -4.92 3.12
C VAL A 341 37.47 -3.94 1.96
N GLU A 342 38.00 -4.36 0.81
CA GLU A 342 37.95 -3.61 -0.44
C GLU A 342 37.33 -4.49 -1.53
N LEU A 343 36.33 -3.96 -2.22
CA LEU A 343 35.63 -4.61 -3.32
C LEU A 343 35.79 -3.77 -4.58
N ALA A 344 36.44 -4.35 -5.59
CA ALA A 344 36.61 -3.74 -6.89
C ALA A 344 35.64 -4.34 -7.92
N SER A 345 34.97 -3.49 -8.69
CA SER A 345 34.04 -3.89 -9.76
C SER A 345 34.72 -4.76 -10.81
N ALA A 346 33.98 -5.74 -11.34
CA ALA A 346 34.46 -6.61 -12.40
C ALA A 346 33.92 -6.12 -13.76
N GLY A 347 34.60 -5.14 -14.37
CA GLY A 347 34.14 -4.51 -15.62
C GLY A 347 33.09 -3.43 -15.34
N ALA A 348 31.98 -3.44 -16.09
CA ALA A 348 30.92 -2.44 -15.98
C ALA A 348 29.89 -2.73 -14.87
N GLU A 349 29.88 -3.94 -14.30
CA GLU A 349 28.98 -4.29 -13.22
C GLU A 349 29.53 -3.80 -11.87
N PRO A 350 28.74 -3.05 -11.07
CA PRO A 350 29.18 -2.57 -9.77
C PRO A 350 29.46 -3.74 -8.83
N ALA A 351 30.57 -3.65 -8.09
CA ALA A 351 30.85 -4.59 -7.01
C ALA A 351 29.79 -4.46 -5.89
N TRP A 352 29.41 -5.59 -5.30
CA TRP A 352 28.52 -5.61 -4.15
C TRP A 352 28.80 -6.81 -3.25
N GLU A 353 28.44 -6.73 -1.98
CA GLU A 353 28.42 -7.87 -1.06
C GLU A 353 27.19 -7.87 -0.18
N ALA A 354 26.80 -9.05 0.29
CA ALA A 354 25.73 -9.25 1.26
C ALA A 354 26.25 -9.85 2.56
N LEU A 355 25.82 -9.25 3.66
CA LEU A 355 26.18 -9.60 5.03
C LEU A 355 24.90 -9.88 5.84
N SER A 356 24.95 -10.85 6.74
CA SER A 356 23.86 -11.10 7.69
C SER A 356 24.05 -10.23 8.93
N LEU A 357 22.97 -9.58 9.37
CA LEU A 357 22.95 -8.72 10.54
C LEU A 357 22.44 -9.50 11.77
N PRO A 358 23.12 -9.42 12.94
CA PRO A 358 22.53 -9.91 14.19
C PRO A 358 21.35 -9.04 14.59
N VAL A 359 20.34 -9.66 15.21
CA VAL A 359 19.11 -9.01 15.65
C VAL A 359 18.90 -9.26 17.14
N GLY A 360 18.55 -8.20 17.88
CA GLY A 360 18.04 -8.27 19.24
C GLY A 360 16.54 -8.55 19.22
N ASP A 361 15.73 -7.56 19.58
CA ASP A 361 14.27 -7.68 19.59
C ASP A 361 13.65 -7.27 18.25
N LEU A 362 12.78 -8.11 17.68
CA LEU A 362 12.09 -7.80 16.43
C LEU A 362 11.22 -6.55 16.57
N GLY A 363 11.19 -5.75 15.50
CA GLY A 363 10.40 -4.53 15.42
C GLY A 363 10.87 -3.38 16.31
N MET A 364 11.94 -3.57 17.10
CA MET A 364 12.55 -2.53 17.94
C MET A 364 13.71 -1.82 17.22
N PRO A 365 14.02 -0.56 17.57
CA PRO A 365 15.10 0.19 16.92
C PRO A 365 16.47 -0.48 17.06
N HIS A 366 17.16 -0.60 15.93
CA HIS A 366 18.56 -1.02 15.82
C HIS A 366 19.39 0.08 15.15
N VAL A 367 20.68 0.12 15.47
CA VAL A 367 21.65 1.01 14.83
C VAL A 367 22.72 0.17 14.16
N LEU A 368 22.82 0.29 12.84
CA LEU A 368 23.92 -0.24 12.04
C LEU A 368 25.03 0.81 11.96
N GLU A 369 26.23 0.47 12.39
CA GLU A 369 27.44 1.30 12.27
C GLU A 369 28.36 0.71 11.22
N ILE A 370 28.64 1.48 10.17
CA ILE A 370 29.59 1.14 9.10
C ILE A 370 30.82 2.04 9.25
N GLU A 371 31.98 1.43 9.43
CA GLU A 371 33.25 2.14 9.42
C GLU A 371 33.73 2.37 7.98
N LEU A 372 34.11 3.61 7.66
CA LEU A 372 34.53 4.03 6.32
C LEU A 372 35.90 4.71 6.35
N PRO A 373 36.74 4.50 5.32
CA PRO A 373 37.98 5.24 5.14
C PRO A 373 37.72 6.73 4.86
N ALA A 374 38.51 7.61 5.48
CA ALA A 374 38.54 9.04 5.14
C ALA A 374 39.43 9.35 3.92
N ASP A 375 40.31 8.41 3.55
CA ASP A 375 41.35 8.56 2.53
C ASP A 375 40.99 7.95 1.16
N SER A 376 39.78 7.43 1.01
CA SER A 376 39.33 6.76 -0.23
C SER A 376 38.09 7.45 -0.80
N GLU A 377 38.13 7.80 -2.08
CA GLU A 377 36.96 8.23 -2.83
C GLU A 377 36.08 7.02 -3.16
N GLN A 378 34.83 7.06 -2.71
CA GLN A 378 33.85 6.01 -2.98
C GLN A 378 32.43 6.54 -2.92
N VAL A 379 31.56 5.87 -3.68
CA VAL A 379 30.11 5.98 -3.55
C VAL A 379 29.61 4.61 -3.12
N MET A 380 29.08 4.52 -1.90
CA MET A 380 28.54 3.27 -1.35
C MET A 380 27.02 3.41 -1.22
N THR A 381 26.28 2.47 -1.78
CA THR A 381 24.85 2.30 -1.53
C THR A 381 24.63 1.24 -0.46
N VAL A 382 23.71 1.51 0.46
CA VAL A 382 23.39 0.62 1.58
C VAL A 382 21.91 0.26 1.49
N SER A 383 21.60 -1.04 1.61
CA SER A 383 20.22 -1.55 1.63
C SER A 383 20.10 -2.71 2.61
N ILE A 384 19.02 -2.75 3.37
CA ILE A 384 18.65 -3.81 4.31
C ILE A 384 17.48 -4.58 3.71
N LEU A 385 17.76 -5.82 3.32
CA LEU A 385 16.82 -6.70 2.65
C LEU A 385 16.21 -7.69 3.61
N GLU A 386 14.88 -7.71 3.62
CA GLU A 386 14.08 -8.67 4.37
C GLU A 386 12.97 -9.22 3.47
N PRO A 387 12.63 -10.53 3.61
CA PRO A 387 11.48 -11.06 2.92
C PRO A 387 10.20 -10.37 3.41
N ASN A 388 9.30 -10.12 2.47
CA ASN A 388 7.94 -9.65 2.72
C ASN A 388 7.05 -10.81 3.20
N ALA A 389 5.78 -10.56 3.52
CA ALA A 389 4.85 -11.57 4.00
C ALA A 389 4.58 -12.71 2.99
N ALA A 390 4.80 -12.46 1.69
CA ALA A 390 4.76 -13.47 0.64
C ALA A 390 6.08 -14.29 0.51
N GLY A 391 7.07 -14.04 1.38
CA GLY A 391 8.39 -14.64 1.35
C GLY A 391 9.25 -14.17 0.16
N ALA A 392 8.89 -13.07 -0.47
CA ALA A 392 9.63 -12.47 -1.57
C ALA A 392 10.50 -11.31 -1.07
N ILE A 393 11.69 -11.18 -1.63
CA ILE A 393 12.52 -10.00 -1.45
C ILE A 393 12.12 -9.06 -2.59
N HIS A 394 11.52 -7.92 -2.25
CA HIS A 394 11.32 -6.86 -3.24
C HIS A 394 12.68 -6.36 -3.74
N PRO A 395 12.78 -5.80 -4.95
CA PRO A 395 14.02 -5.19 -5.42
C PRO A 395 14.56 -4.23 -4.35
N PRO A 396 15.87 -4.20 -4.10
CA PRO A 396 16.46 -3.33 -3.08
C PRO A 396 15.97 -1.90 -3.26
N THR A 397 15.19 -1.41 -2.29
CA THR A 397 15.03 0.02 -2.11
C THR A 397 16.35 0.54 -1.54
N LEU A 398 16.85 1.63 -2.13
CA LEU A 398 18.02 2.28 -1.59
C LEU A 398 17.62 2.92 -0.26
N ASP A 399 18.12 2.39 0.85
CA ASP A 399 17.80 2.95 2.18
C ASP A 399 18.63 4.20 2.42
N CYS A 400 19.93 4.13 2.10
CA CYS A 400 20.80 5.30 2.10
C CYS A 400 22.02 5.12 1.17
N GLY A 401 22.75 6.21 0.97
CA GLY A 401 24.02 6.20 0.27
C GLY A 401 25.05 7.09 0.97
N VAL A 402 26.32 6.74 0.83
CA VAL A 402 27.45 7.51 1.33
C VAL A 402 28.34 7.90 0.19
N HIS A 403 28.64 9.20 0.09
CA HIS A 403 29.70 9.73 -0.75
C HIS A 403 30.87 10.14 0.15
N ALA A 404 31.92 9.32 0.19
CA ALA A 404 33.14 9.61 0.93
C ALA A 404 34.25 10.00 -0.05
N GLY A 405 35.04 11.02 0.27
CA GLY A 405 36.12 11.46 -0.61
C GLY A 405 37.04 12.50 0.01
N VAL A 406 38.25 12.58 -0.55
CA VAL A 406 39.37 13.44 -0.09
C VAL A 406 39.17 14.92 -0.44
N HIS A 407 38.24 15.21 -1.35
CA HIS A 407 37.97 16.55 -1.89
C HIS A 407 36.49 16.91 -1.73
N GLY A 408 36.09 17.26 -0.50
CA GLY A 408 34.74 17.72 -0.17
C GLY A 408 34.75 18.86 0.85
N ILE A 409 33.68 19.66 0.86
CA ILE A 409 33.45 20.67 1.90
C ILE A 409 33.28 19.92 3.23
N GLY A 410 34.17 20.16 4.20
CA GLY A 410 34.17 19.45 5.48
C GLY A 410 34.82 18.06 5.46
N ALA A 411 35.68 17.78 4.47
CA ALA A 411 36.46 16.54 4.45
C ALA A 411 37.22 16.37 5.79
N PRO A 412 37.00 15.27 6.52
CA PRO A 412 37.68 15.05 7.79
C PRO A 412 39.19 14.95 7.59
N ALA A 413 39.97 15.31 8.62
CA ALA A 413 41.40 15.07 8.60
C ALA A 413 41.65 13.56 8.35
N ALA A 414 42.67 13.21 7.56
CA ALA A 414 42.96 11.83 7.14
C ALA A 414 43.18 10.83 8.30
N SER A 415 43.26 11.32 9.55
CA SER A 415 43.41 10.53 10.78
C SER A 415 42.10 10.02 11.40
N ASP A 416 40.94 10.54 11.00
CA ASP A 416 39.67 10.23 11.66
C ASP A 416 38.88 9.21 10.83
N GLY A 417 38.68 8.00 11.37
CA GLY A 417 37.78 7.03 10.75
C GLY A 417 36.36 7.57 10.69
N ILE A 418 35.73 7.51 9.51
CA ILE A 418 34.34 7.95 9.33
C ILE A 418 33.42 6.82 9.81
N ARG A 419 32.38 7.17 10.56
CA ARG A 419 31.33 6.22 10.96
C ARG A 419 30.01 6.66 10.38
N HIS A 420 29.39 5.78 9.61
CA HIS A 420 28.05 5.98 9.07
C HIS A 420 27.06 5.16 9.88
N HIS A 421 25.98 5.79 10.34
CA HIS A 421 24.94 5.15 11.13
C HIS A 421 23.65 5.04 10.32
N VAL A 422 23.03 3.86 10.32
CA VAL A 422 21.73 3.60 9.71
C VAL A 422 20.80 3.04 10.78
N ILE A 423 19.61 3.63 10.89
CA ILE A 423 18.57 3.15 11.81
C ILE A 423 17.68 2.17 11.06
N PHE A 424 17.32 1.06 11.71
CA PHE A 424 16.38 0.09 11.16
C PHE A 424 15.57 -0.62 12.25
N TRP A 425 14.46 -1.26 11.86
CA TRP A 425 13.55 -2.01 12.72
C TRP A 425 13.31 -3.41 12.13
N PRO A 426 14.15 -4.40 12.47
CA PRO A 426 14.16 -5.70 11.82
C PRO A 426 12.79 -6.39 11.91
N ARG A 427 12.27 -6.85 10.77
CA ARG A 427 11.04 -7.63 10.68
C ARG A 427 11.29 -9.12 10.82
N THR A 428 12.53 -9.55 10.60
CA THR A 428 12.99 -10.93 10.61
C THR A 428 14.23 -11.10 11.48
N GLU A 429 14.52 -12.33 11.91
CA GLU A 429 15.71 -12.62 12.74
C GLU A 429 17.03 -12.53 11.95
N HIS A 430 16.95 -12.51 10.61
CA HIS A 430 18.11 -12.58 9.71
C HIS A 430 18.01 -11.60 8.54
N PRO A 431 18.00 -10.27 8.80
CA PRO A 431 18.05 -9.27 7.75
C PRO A 431 19.41 -9.33 7.03
N LEU A 432 19.38 -9.08 5.72
CA LEU A 432 20.57 -9.04 4.88
C LEU A 432 20.95 -7.59 4.59
N LEU A 433 22.14 -7.16 5.03
CA LEU A 433 22.76 -5.93 4.59
C LEU A 433 23.39 -6.15 3.21
N VAL A 434 23.02 -5.34 2.23
CA VAL A 434 23.69 -5.25 0.92
C VAL A 434 24.44 -3.94 0.82
N LEU A 435 25.75 -4.04 0.58
CA LEU A 435 26.61 -2.93 0.24
C LEU A 435 26.95 -3.03 -1.25
N ALA A 436 26.78 -1.94 -2.00
CA ALA A 436 27.16 -1.91 -3.40
C ALA A 436 27.89 -0.61 -3.78
N ALA A 437 28.79 -0.71 -4.75
CA ALA A 437 29.46 0.43 -5.33
C ALA A 437 28.47 1.21 -6.20
N GLY A 438 28.16 2.46 -5.83
CA GLY A 438 27.33 3.36 -6.62
C GLY A 438 27.99 3.81 -7.92
N ARG A 439 29.31 3.61 -8.05
CA ARG A 439 30.10 3.86 -9.25
C ARG A 439 31.00 2.66 -9.54
N PRO A 440 30.92 2.03 -10.74
CA PRO A 440 31.71 0.84 -11.03
C PRO A 440 33.21 1.14 -11.14
N ASP A 441 33.59 2.38 -11.40
CA ASP A 441 34.98 2.80 -11.55
C ASP A 441 35.68 3.18 -10.22
N LEU A 442 34.94 3.20 -9.11
CA LEU A 442 35.47 3.42 -7.77
C LEU A 442 35.40 2.12 -6.93
N PRO A 443 36.33 1.91 -5.99
CA PRO A 443 36.25 0.79 -5.07
C PRO A 443 35.15 1.02 -4.02
N LEU A 444 34.59 -0.07 -3.49
CA LEU A 444 33.77 -0.08 -2.28
C LEU A 444 34.64 -0.53 -1.12
N VAL A 445 34.80 0.31 -0.10
CA VAL A 445 35.72 0.05 1.02
C VAL A 445 35.04 0.32 2.37
N HIS A 446 35.06 -0.67 3.25
CA HIS A 446 34.55 -0.54 4.61
C HIS A 446 35.40 -1.30 5.64
N GLY A 447 35.41 -0.79 6.86
CA GLY A 447 35.97 -1.44 8.04
C GLY A 447 34.95 -2.35 8.71
N LYS A 448 34.93 -2.32 10.04
CA LYS A 448 33.99 -3.12 10.82
C LYS A 448 32.56 -2.61 10.64
N ILE A 449 31.63 -3.56 10.66
CA ILE A 449 30.20 -3.28 10.64
C ILE A 449 29.60 -3.84 11.92
N ARG A 450 29.11 -2.95 12.79
CA ARG A 450 28.57 -3.31 14.10
C ARG A 450 27.07 -3.04 14.13
N VAL A 451 26.33 -3.88 14.85
CA VAL A 451 24.92 -3.65 15.13
C VAL A 451 24.74 -3.41 16.61
N TYR A 452 23.99 -2.36 16.92
CA TYR A 452 23.59 -2.01 18.28
C TYR A 452 22.08 -2.17 18.45
N ALA A 453 21.65 -2.58 19.64
CA ALA A 453 20.24 -2.68 20.03
C ALA A 453 20.07 -2.41 21.54
N GLY A 454 18.82 -2.42 22.01
CA GLY A 454 18.46 -2.22 23.42
C GLY A 454 17.59 -0.99 23.69
N TRP A 455 17.35 -0.17 22.66
CA TRP A 455 16.34 0.87 22.71
C TRP A 455 14.94 0.31 22.48
N ARG A 456 13.96 0.79 23.27
CA ARG A 456 12.53 0.53 23.05
C ARG A 456 11.89 1.51 22.06
N ARG A 457 12.49 2.69 21.94
CA ARG A 457 12.14 3.79 21.02
C ARG A 457 13.40 4.62 20.76
N LEU A 458 13.45 5.40 19.70
CA LEU A 458 14.60 6.28 19.49
C LEU A 458 14.67 7.40 20.54
N PRO A 459 15.86 7.75 21.05
CA PRO A 459 16.02 8.88 21.96
C PRO A 459 15.79 10.21 21.23
N ARG A 460 15.25 11.20 21.92
CA ARG A 460 15.18 12.58 21.40
C ARG A 460 16.52 13.25 21.63
N LEU A 461 17.36 13.30 20.59
CA LEU A 461 18.67 13.94 20.67
C LEU A 461 18.58 15.47 20.63
N PHE A 462 17.55 16.00 19.97
CA PHE A 462 17.33 17.43 19.81
C PHE A 462 15.95 17.80 20.35
N PRO A 463 15.87 18.44 21.53
CA PRO A 463 14.59 18.87 22.09
C PRO A 463 14.01 20.02 21.24
N ALA A 464 12.68 20.17 21.21
CA ALA A 464 12.01 21.16 20.37
C ALA A 464 12.48 22.59 20.67
N GLU A 465 12.83 22.88 21.94
CA GLU A 465 13.34 24.16 22.40
C GLU A 465 14.75 24.48 21.87
N ALA A 466 15.48 23.48 21.33
CA ALA A 466 16.81 23.68 20.75
C ALA A 466 16.78 24.46 19.43
N PHE A 467 15.61 24.58 18.79
CA PHE A 467 15.46 25.28 17.51
C PHE A 467 14.58 26.52 17.65
N PRO A 468 14.94 27.64 17.00
CA PRO A 468 14.03 28.77 16.86
C PRO A 468 12.75 28.32 16.14
N ALA A 469 11.58 28.68 16.66
CA ALA A 469 10.27 28.31 16.10
C ALA A 469 10.10 28.73 14.61
N GLU A 470 10.85 29.73 14.17
CA GLU A 470 10.81 30.26 12.80
C GLU A 470 11.60 29.41 11.79
N ARG A 471 12.53 28.54 12.25
CA ARG A 471 13.41 27.78 11.35
C ARG A 471 12.90 26.38 11.11
N TRP A 472 12.49 26.08 9.88
CA TRP A 472 12.09 24.73 9.48
C TRP A 472 13.30 23.89 9.05
N ILE A 473 13.38 22.69 9.60
CA ILE A 473 14.31 21.63 9.22
C ILE A 473 13.43 20.44 8.83
N ALA A 474 13.20 20.32 7.52
CA ALA A 474 12.26 19.36 6.96
C ALA A 474 12.96 18.13 6.43
N ALA A 475 12.44 16.95 6.77
CA ALA A 475 12.67 15.76 5.96
C ALA A 475 11.81 15.84 4.70
N TYR A 476 12.32 15.35 3.57
CA TYR A 476 11.61 15.36 2.30
C TYR A 476 11.47 13.95 1.72
N LEU A 477 10.23 13.48 1.62
CA LEU A 477 9.88 12.20 1.03
C LEU A 477 9.14 12.45 -0.29
N HIS A 478 9.89 12.37 -1.39
CA HIS A 478 9.40 12.69 -2.73
C HIS A 478 8.31 11.73 -3.26
N ARG A 479 8.14 10.56 -2.64
CA ARG A 479 7.14 9.55 -2.98
C ARG A 479 6.46 9.01 -1.71
N PRO A 480 5.23 8.49 -1.81
CA PRO A 480 4.50 7.87 -0.71
C PRO A 480 5.04 6.48 -0.31
N LEU A 481 6.37 6.30 -0.27
CA LEU A 481 7.03 5.02 0.01
C LEU A 481 7.45 4.85 1.49
N PHE A 482 7.06 5.78 2.35
CA PHE A 482 7.51 5.82 3.75
C PHE A 482 7.19 4.51 4.50
N ALA A 483 6.11 3.80 4.14
CA ALA A 483 5.78 2.50 4.71
C ALA A 483 6.93 1.49 4.54
N ALA A 484 7.53 1.45 3.35
CA ALA A 484 8.70 0.61 3.08
C ALA A 484 9.99 1.18 3.72
N GLU A 485 10.22 2.49 3.59
CA GLU A 485 11.42 3.18 4.11
C GLU A 485 11.56 3.05 5.64
N PHE A 486 10.43 3.02 6.36
CA PHE A 486 10.37 2.84 7.82
C PHE A 486 9.92 1.42 8.23
N GLN A 487 10.09 0.46 7.32
CA GLN A 487 10.01 -0.99 7.55
C GLN A 487 8.68 -1.46 8.14
N GLY A 488 7.58 -0.86 7.71
CA GLY A 488 6.23 -1.32 8.02
C GLY A 488 6.07 -2.81 7.66
N PRO A 489 5.47 -3.62 8.54
CA PRO A 489 5.16 -5.00 8.18
C PRO A 489 4.12 -5.05 7.08
N ASP A 490 4.05 -6.15 6.34
CA ASP A 490 2.96 -6.45 5.41
C ASP A 490 2.27 -7.76 5.83
N VAL A 491 1.11 -8.04 5.23
CA VAL A 491 0.35 -9.29 5.47
C VAL A 491 0.23 -10.10 4.18
N PRO A 492 0.01 -11.44 4.26
CA PRO A 492 -0.17 -12.25 3.07
C PRO A 492 -1.37 -11.79 2.23
N GLY A 493 -1.17 -11.67 0.92
CA GLY A 493 -2.21 -11.29 -0.04
C GLY A 493 -2.48 -12.36 -1.12
N PRO A 494 -3.34 -12.05 -2.09
CA PRO A 494 -3.62 -12.95 -3.21
C PRO A 494 -2.43 -13.06 -4.19
N PHE A 495 -1.46 -12.15 -4.11
CA PHE A 495 -0.31 -12.12 -5.00
C PHE A 495 0.84 -13.00 -4.49
N ARG A 496 1.49 -13.74 -5.40
CA ARG A 496 2.56 -14.68 -5.04
C ARG A 496 3.86 -14.03 -4.54
N ARG A 497 4.07 -12.74 -4.83
CA ARG A 497 5.35 -12.04 -4.60
C ARG A 497 5.20 -10.73 -3.85
N GLN A 498 3.99 -10.33 -3.49
CA GLN A 498 3.71 -9.05 -2.86
C GLN A 498 2.76 -9.30 -1.70
N GLY A 499 3.12 -8.80 -0.52
CA GLY A 499 2.17 -8.71 0.59
C GLY A 499 1.28 -7.48 0.44
N ILE A 500 0.31 -7.38 1.33
CA ILE A 500 -0.65 -6.29 1.40
C ILE A 500 -0.26 -5.36 2.54
N GLU A 501 -0.45 -4.06 2.31
CA GLU A 501 -0.31 -3.01 3.32
C GLU A 501 -1.64 -2.82 4.05
N ASP A 502 -1.64 -3.08 5.36
CA ASP A 502 -2.80 -2.96 6.23
C ASP A 502 -2.64 -1.75 7.18
N TRP A 503 -3.58 -1.53 8.11
CA TRP A 503 -3.45 -0.39 9.03
C TRP A 503 -2.26 -0.54 9.97
N GLN A 504 -1.84 -1.77 10.29
CA GLN A 504 -0.64 -2.04 11.10
C GLN A 504 0.62 -1.59 10.36
N THR A 505 0.70 -1.83 9.04
CA THR A 505 1.77 -1.33 8.16
C THR A 505 1.96 0.17 8.34
N PHE A 506 0.89 0.95 8.11
CA PHE A 506 0.97 2.41 8.11
C PHE A 506 1.11 2.98 9.52
N PHE A 507 0.46 2.40 10.52
CA PHE A 507 0.57 2.85 11.91
C PHE A 507 2.01 2.72 12.45
N LEU A 508 2.65 1.57 12.24
CA LEU A 508 4.03 1.35 12.68
C LEU A 508 5.01 2.22 11.90
N ALA A 509 4.87 2.30 10.58
CA ALA A 509 5.74 3.14 9.77
C ALA A 509 5.62 4.63 10.14
N ALA A 510 4.41 5.12 10.38
CA ALA A 510 4.16 6.51 10.78
C ALA A 510 4.75 6.80 12.17
N SER A 511 4.61 5.86 13.11
CA SER A 511 5.21 5.96 14.45
C SER A 511 6.74 6.02 14.37
N ARG A 512 7.36 5.13 13.58
CA ARG A 512 8.82 5.08 13.39
C ARG A 512 9.37 6.29 12.66
N LEU A 513 8.67 6.78 11.63
CA LEU A 513 8.99 8.04 10.97
C LEU A 513 8.97 9.20 11.98
N THR A 514 7.92 9.28 12.80
CA THR A 514 7.80 10.31 13.84
C THR A 514 8.95 10.23 14.87
N GLU A 515 9.32 9.03 15.31
CA GLU A 515 10.48 8.81 16.17
C GLU A 515 11.79 9.23 15.49
N TYR A 516 11.96 8.87 14.22
CA TYR A 516 13.15 9.19 13.44
C TYR A 516 13.31 10.69 13.22
N LEU A 517 12.22 11.42 12.95
CA LEU A 517 12.26 12.88 12.78
C LEU A 517 12.75 13.56 14.07
N ASN A 518 12.21 13.15 15.22
CA ASN A 518 12.67 13.63 16.53
C ASN A 518 14.13 13.26 16.82
N TYR A 519 14.55 12.04 16.47
CA TYR A 519 15.93 11.57 16.63
C TYR A 519 16.91 12.37 15.77
N GLY A 520 16.55 12.60 14.50
CA GLY A 520 17.37 13.31 13.52
C GLY A 520 17.39 14.83 13.66
N GLY A 521 16.58 15.40 14.56
CA GLY A 521 16.48 16.85 14.77
C GLY A 521 15.66 17.58 13.72
N TYR A 522 14.74 16.86 13.06
CA TYR A 522 13.75 17.45 12.16
C TYR A 522 12.57 17.98 12.97
N ASN A 523 12.00 19.10 12.53
CA ASN A 523 10.77 19.66 13.07
C ASN A 523 9.61 19.68 12.05
N SER A 524 9.88 19.22 10.84
CA SER A 524 8.91 19.20 9.76
C SER A 524 9.10 18.03 8.80
N LEU A 525 8.02 17.66 8.11
CA LEU A 525 8.02 16.68 7.03
C LEU A 525 7.30 17.27 5.82
N VAL A 526 7.96 17.19 4.66
CA VAL A 526 7.32 17.36 3.35
C VAL A 526 7.23 15.98 2.72
N MET A 527 6.02 15.48 2.46
CA MET A 527 5.83 14.14 1.87
C MET A 527 4.77 14.16 0.79
N SER A 528 5.06 13.53 -0.35
CA SER A 528 4.04 13.30 -1.38
C SER A 528 2.96 12.36 -0.87
N VAL A 529 1.74 12.88 -0.74
CA VAL A 529 0.53 12.11 -0.42
C VAL A 529 -0.31 11.80 -1.65
N VAL A 530 -0.01 12.46 -2.77
CA VAL A 530 -0.55 12.19 -4.12
C VAL A 530 0.63 12.10 -5.07
N ALA A 531 0.87 10.92 -5.66
CA ALA A 531 1.90 10.67 -6.65
C ALA A 531 1.70 9.30 -7.29
N ASP A 532 2.31 9.06 -8.46
CA ASP A 532 2.33 7.75 -9.14
C ASP A 532 0.94 7.09 -9.32
N GLY A 533 -0.10 7.89 -9.59
CA GLY A 533 -1.46 7.39 -9.86
C GLY A 533 -2.27 7.09 -8.59
N THR A 534 -1.71 7.34 -7.41
CA THR A 534 -2.36 7.01 -6.14
C THR A 534 -2.41 8.21 -5.19
N ALA A 535 -3.18 8.03 -4.10
CA ALA A 535 -3.23 8.90 -2.96
C ALA A 535 -3.21 8.06 -1.69
N LEU A 536 -2.57 8.58 -0.64
CA LEU A 536 -2.53 7.97 0.69
C LEU A 536 -3.79 8.26 1.53
N TYR A 537 -4.82 8.81 0.90
CA TYR A 537 -6.11 9.10 1.51
C TYR A 537 -7.28 8.77 0.57
N PRO A 538 -8.50 8.58 1.09
CA PRO A 538 -9.69 8.39 0.27
C PRO A 538 -9.98 9.63 -0.57
N SER A 539 -9.96 9.48 -1.90
CA SER A 539 -10.23 10.56 -2.84
C SER A 539 -11.26 10.15 -3.89
N ARG A 540 -12.31 10.97 -4.05
CA ARG A 540 -13.29 10.83 -5.14
C ARG A 540 -12.85 11.56 -6.39
N VAL A 541 -12.10 12.66 -6.22
CA VAL A 541 -11.55 13.46 -7.33
C VAL A 541 -10.47 12.67 -8.08
N LEU A 542 -9.57 12.01 -7.36
CA LEU A 542 -8.41 11.34 -7.94
C LEU A 542 -8.64 9.88 -8.31
N ARG A 543 -9.67 9.23 -7.72
CA ARG A 543 -9.93 7.77 -7.79
C ARG A 543 -8.63 6.93 -7.78
N PRO A 544 -7.87 6.99 -6.68
CA PRO A 544 -6.49 6.56 -6.68
C PRO A 544 -6.33 5.04 -6.85
N THR A 545 -5.25 4.60 -7.48
CA THR A 545 -4.91 3.17 -7.60
C THR A 545 -4.52 2.55 -6.25
N PRO A 546 -4.54 1.22 -6.08
CA PRO A 546 -4.06 0.54 -4.87
C PRO A 546 -2.53 0.34 -4.83
N ARG A 547 -1.75 1.07 -5.65
CA ARG A 547 -0.30 0.86 -5.82
C ARG A 547 0.52 0.94 -4.52
N PHE A 548 0.17 1.86 -3.63
CA PHE A 548 0.81 2.08 -2.32
C PHE A 548 -0.20 2.08 -1.16
N ASP A 549 -1.38 1.49 -1.41
CA ASP A 549 -2.38 1.13 -0.40
C ASP A 549 -3.14 -0.06 -0.96
N SER A 550 -2.54 -1.23 -0.79
CA SER A 550 -2.96 -2.49 -1.38
C SER A 550 -4.05 -3.22 -0.57
N GLY A 551 -4.55 -2.61 0.50
CA GLY A 551 -5.51 -3.22 1.43
C GLY A 551 -6.83 -3.68 0.81
N CYS A 552 -7.23 -3.10 -0.32
CA CYS A 552 -8.41 -3.55 -1.07
C CYS A 552 -8.30 -4.99 -1.60
N PHE A 553 -7.12 -5.59 -1.59
CA PHE A 553 -6.90 -6.99 -1.96
C PHE A 553 -7.01 -7.98 -0.78
N ALA A 554 -7.28 -7.50 0.44
CA ALA A 554 -7.51 -8.35 1.59
C ALA A 554 -8.78 -9.20 1.39
N GLN A 555 -8.68 -10.50 1.65
CA GLN A 555 -9.78 -11.45 1.41
C GLN A 555 -10.91 -11.34 2.45
N ASP A 556 -10.62 -10.76 3.62
CA ASP A 556 -11.56 -10.63 4.72
C ASP A 556 -12.34 -9.29 4.71
N GLY A 557 -12.09 -8.42 3.73
CA GLY A 557 -12.81 -7.15 3.54
C GLY A 557 -12.41 -6.05 4.54
N ASP A 558 -11.14 -6.03 4.93
CA ASP A 558 -10.53 -5.25 6.02
C ASP A 558 -10.80 -3.74 5.96
N ASP A 559 -10.92 -3.19 4.75
CA ASP A 559 -11.03 -1.75 4.48
C ASP A 559 -12.42 -1.40 3.91
N PRO A 560 -13.44 -1.14 4.76
CA PRO A 560 -14.74 -0.63 4.30
C PRO A 560 -14.65 0.76 3.67
N VAL A 561 -13.67 1.55 4.12
CA VAL A 561 -13.21 2.77 3.48
C VAL A 561 -11.71 2.66 3.28
N ARG A 562 -11.20 3.33 2.24
CA ARG A 562 -9.75 3.39 2.00
C ARG A 562 -9.03 3.96 3.22
N LYS A 563 -7.77 3.58 3.44
CA LYS A 563 -6.98 4.08 4.56
C LYS A 563 -6.72 5.58 4.40
N ASP A 564 -6.78 6.28 5.52
CA ASP A 564 -6.48 7.70 5.64
C ASP A 564 -5.18 7.86 6.41
N VAL A 565 -4.07 7.72 5.71
CA VAL A 565 -2.73 7.75 6.31
C VAL A 565 -2.33 9.15 6.78
N PRO A 566 -2.66 10.25 6.05
CA PRO A 566 -2.43 11.60 6.55
C PRO A 566 -3.10 11.87 7.92
N GLU A 567 -4.31 11.35 8.17
CA GLU A 567 -4.96 11.47 9.49
C GLU A 567 -4.09 10.89 10.62
N VAL A 568 -3.46 9.73 10.41
CA VAL A 568 -2.55 9.12 11.41
C VAL A 568 -1.31 9.99 11.61
N LEU A 569 -0.70 10.46 10.52
CA LEU A 569 0.50 11.32 10.59
C LEU A 569 0.20 12.64 11.29
N LEU A 570 -0.91 13.30 10.95
CA LEU A 570 -1.31 14.57 11.55
C LEU A 570 -1.58 14.44 13.04
N ARG A 571 -2.25 13.37 13.50
CA ARG A 571 -2.42 13.11 14.96
C ARG A 571 -1.09 12.89 15.67
N LEU A 572 -0.17 12.13 15.07
CA LEU A 572 1.18 11.94 15.60
C LEU A 572 1.95 13.27 15.66
N PHE A 573 1.77 14.13 14.67
CA PHE A 573 2.51 15.38 14.55
C PHE A 573 1.95 16.46 15.48
N ASP A 574 0.62 16.55 15.61
CA ASP A 574 -0.07 17.43 16.55
C ASP A 574 0.45 17.23 17.98
N ARG A 575 0.57 15.96 18.41
CA ARG A 575 1.02 15.63 19.77
C ARG A 575 2.53 15.71 19.96
N GLU A 576 3.31 15.62 18.89
CA GLU A 576 4.77 15.70 18.93
C GLU A 576 5.32 17.11 18.61
N GLY A 577 4.44 18.06 18.27
CA GLY A 577 4.84 19.41 17.90
C GLY A 577 5.61 19.48 16.56
N LEU A 578 5.36 18.51 15.68
CA LEU A 578 5.94 18.46 14.33
C LEU A 578 5.00 19.14 13.32
N LEU A 579 5.59 19.63 12.23
CA LEU A 579 4.84 20.23 11.12
C LEU A 579 4.77 19.28 9.93
N PHE A 580 3.60 19.18 9.30
CA PHE A 580 3.37 18.36 8.11
C PHE A 580 2.96 19.21 6.92
N ILE A 581 3.64 19.00 5.79
CA ILE A 581 3.34 19.62 4.50
C ILE A 581 3.07 18.47 3.50
N PRO A 582 1.80 18.05 3.34
CA PRO A 582 1.44 17.12 2.29
C PRO A 582 1.74 17.72 0.92
N ALA A 583 2.39 16.95 0.06
CA ALA A 583 2.73 17.34 -1.30
C ALA A 583 1.93 16.54 -2.34
N MET A 584 1.66 17.17 -3.49
CA MET A 584 0.92 16.58 -4.61
C MET A 584 1.73 16.66 -5.91
N ASP A 585 1.91 15.53 -6.59
CA ASP A 585 2.49 15.40 -7.93
C ASP A 585 1.37 15.20 -8.96
N PHE A 586 1.19 16.16 -9.84
CA PHE A 586 0.22 16.10 -10.92
C PHE A 586 0.88 15.58 -12.20
N SER A 587 1.36 14.33 -12.13
CA SER A 587 1.98 13.59 -13.23
C SER A 587 1.11 12.46 -13.78
N MET A 588 -0.14 12.38 -13.30
CA MET A 588 -1.11 11.32 -13.56
C MET A 588 -2.41 11.89 -14.13
N PRO A 589 -3.18 11.11 -14.92
CA PRO A 589 -4.47 11.57 -15.43
C PRO A 589 -5.48 11.87 -14.31
N LEU A 590 -6.39 12.81 -14.55
CA LEU A 590 -7.52 13.13 -13.67
C LEU A 590 -8.81 12.56 -14.26
N PRO A 591 -9.58 11.74 -13.50
CA PRO A 591 -10.79 11.07 -14.00
C PRO A 591 -11.79 11.98 -14.73
N ASP A 592 -12.07 13.17 -14.19
CA ASP A 592 -13.04 14.11 -14.76
C ASP A 592 -12.54 14.74 -16.07
N LEU A 593 -11.22 14.99 -16.17
CA LEU A 593 -10.62 15.50 -17.41
C LEU A 593 -10.62 14.43 -18.50
N GLU A 594 -10.31 13.17 -18.16
CA GLU A 594 -10.39 12.07 -19.11
C GLU A 594 -11.82 11.83 -19.60
N THR A 595 -12.80 11.93 -18.70
CA THR A 595 -14.24 11.90 -19.04
C THR A 595 -14.59 13.04 -20.02
N ALA A 596 -14.14 14.26 -19.73
CA ALA A 596 -14.38 15.42 -20.59
C ALA A 596 -13.73 15.28 -21.99
N ILE A 597 -12.51 14.75 -22.05
CA ILE A 597 -11.79 14.51 -23.32
C ILE A 597 -12.52 13.47 -24.17
N ARG A 598 -12.98 12.36 -23.56
CA ARG A 598 -13.73 11.30 -24.27
C ARG A 598 -15.14 11.74 -24.69
N GLY A 599 -15.74 12.71 -23.98
CA GLY A 599 -16.98 13.37 -24.40
C GLY A 599 -16.86 14.14 -25.72
N GLY A 600 -15.63 14.47 -26.15
CA GLY A 600 -15.34 15.08 -27.45
C GLY A 600 -15.64 16.58 -27.53
N GLY A 601 -15.56 17.12 -28.75
CA GLY A 601 -15.69 18.55 -29.05
C GLY A 601 -14.35 19.22 -29.34
N SER A 602 -14.32 20.18 -30.28
CA SER A 602 -13.08 20.88 -30.68
C SER A 602 -12.43 21.65 -29.53
N GLU A 603 -13.23 22.22 -28.64
CA GLU A 603 -12.75 22.92 -27.44
C GLU A 603 -12.02 21.97 -26.47
N LYS A 604 -12.43 20.69 -26.42
CA LYS A 604 -11.84 19.69 -25.52
C LYS A 604 -10.50 19.15 -26.00
N ARG A 605 -10.11 19.39 -27.27
CA ARG A 605 -8.73 19.15 -27.73
C ARG A 605 -7.72 20.05 -27.02
N GLY A 606 -8.12 21.27 -26.66
CA GLY A 606 -7.25 22.23 -25.97
C GLY A 606 -6.84 21.79 -24.56
N LEU A 607 -7.51 20.78 -23.98
CA LEU A 607 -7.15 20.21 -22.67
C LEU A 607 -5.81 19.47 -22.68
N ARG A 608 -5.34 19.01 -23.84
CA ARG A 608 -4.03 18.39 -24.02
C ARG A 608 -3.04 19.42 -24.57
N TRP A 609 -1.75 19.23 -24.30
CA TRP A 609 -0.71 19.99 -24.99
C TRP A 609 -0.63 19.57 -26.46
N ILE A 610 -0.98 20.47 -27.38
CA ILE A 610 -0.92 20.21 -28.83
C ILE A 610 0.34 20.84 -29.43
N GLY A 611 1.09 20.06 -30.20
CA GLY A 611 2.30 20.49 -30.90
C GLY A 611 2.02 21.05 -32.30
N PRO A 612 3.07 21.51 -33.02
CA PRO A 612 2.93 22.13 -34.34
C PRO A 612 2.47 21.15 -35.43
N ASP A 613 2.60 19.85 -35.19
CA ASP A 613 2.11 18.79 -36.07
C ASP A 613 0.65 18.38 -35.78
N GLY A 614 -0.01 19.08 -34.84
CA GLY A 614 -1.39 18.84 -34.44
C GLY A 614 -1.58 17.62 -33.52
N ARG A 615 -0.49 16.95 -33.11
CA ARG A 615 -0.52 15.81 -32.20
C ARG A 615 -0.35 16.26 -30.75
N ALA A 616 -0.86 15.46 -29.83
CA ALA A 616 -0.71 15.73 -28.40
C ALA A 616 0.70 15.35 -27.91
N LEU A 617 1.20 16.04 -26.89
CA LEU A 617 2.54 15.83 -26.33
C LEU A 617 2.82 14.37 -25.97
N HIS A 618 1.90 13.71 -25.29
CA HIS A 618 2.07 12.30 -24.90
C HIS A 618 2.02 11.31 -26.08
N GLU A 619 1.55 11.72 -27.25
CA GLU A 619 1.59 10.92 -28.49
C GLU A 619 2.96 11.01 -29.18
N VAL A 620 3.68 12.12 -28.97
CA VAL A 620 5.02 12.35 -29.52
C VAL A 620 6.11 11.88 -28.55
N GLN A 621 5.90 12.13 -27.25
CA GLN A 621 6.78 11.73 -26.17
C GLN A 621 6.05 10.69 -25.30
N PRO A 622 6.40 9.41 -25.40
CA PRO A 622 5.69 8.36 -24.66
C PRO A 622 5.83 8.58 -23.14
N PRO A 623 4.77 8.36 -22.36
CA PRO A 623 4.82 8.49 -20.90
C PRO A 623 5.92 7.63 -20.27
N TYR A 624 6.64 8.20 -19.30
CA TYR A 624 7.63 7.47 -18.53
C TYR A 624 6.92 6.72 -17.39
N ARG A 625 6.77 5.39 -17.51
CA ARG A 625 6.04 4.55 -16.54
C ARG A 625 4.63 5.08 -16.24
N GLY A 626 3.91 5.53 -17.28
CA GLY A 626 2.57 6.11 -17.16
C GLY A 626 2.55 7.54 -16.61
N MET A 627 3.70 8.19 -16.42
CA MET A 627 3.76 9.61 -16.07
C MET A 627 4.04 10.48 -17.29
N ALA A 628 3.25 11.54 -17.44
CA ALA A 628 3.44 12.53 -18.48
C ALA A 628 2.77 13.86 -18.12
N PRO A 629 3.23 14.99 -18.72
CA PRO A 629 2.50 16.26 -18.69
C PRO A 629 1.22 16.14 -19.54
N TYR A 630 0.23 15.44 -19.01
CA TYR A 630 -0.99 15.04 -19.71
C TYR A 630 -1.86 16.20 -20.19
N TYR A 631 -1.86 17.32 -19.47
CA TYR A 631 -2.82 18.40 -19.68
C TYR A 631 -2.19 19.77 -19.85
N ASN A 632 -2.88 20.62 -20.59
CA ASN A 632 -2.54 22.02 -20.77
C ASN A 632 -3.04 22.86 -19.58
N ILE A 633 -2.12 23.26 -18.71
CA ILE A 633 -2.42 24.05 -17.49
C ILE A 633 -3.00 25.43 -17.76
N LEU A 634 -2.92 25.94 -18.99
CA LEU A 634 -3.52 27.22 -19.37
C LEU A 634 -5.04 27.12 -19.53
N GLN A 635 -5.59 25.91 -19.60
CA GLN A 635 -7.03 25.71 -19.67
C GLN A 635 -7.68 25.81 -18.28
N PRO A 636 -8.74 26.62 -18.11
CA PRO A 636 -9.45 26.77 -16.84
C PRO A 636 -9.97 25.46 -16.26
N GLU A 637 -10.45 24.52 -17.11
CA GLU A 637 -10.90 23.21 -16.63
C GLU A 637 -9.78 22.39 -16.01
N VAL A 638 -8.56 22.48 -16.52
CA VAL A 638 -7.39 21.79 -15.96
C VAL A 638 -7.02 22.40 -14.60
N GLN A 639 -7.03 23.73 -14.51
CA GLN A 639 -6.79 24.46 -13.26
C GLN A 639 -7.84 24.09 -12.20
N GLU A 640 -9.12 24.02 -12.58
CA GLU A 640 -10.19 23.66 -11.66
C GLU A 640 -10.10 22.19 -11.21
N GLY A 641 -9.68 21.26 -12.09
CA GLY A 641 -9.42 19.88 -11.72
C GLY A 641 -8.31 19.74 -10.66
N ILE A 642 -7.21 20.50 -10.81
CA ILE A 642 -6.15 20.58 -9.81
C ILE A 642 -6.67 21.18 -8.51
N LEU A 643 -7.41 22.30 -8.58
CA LEU A 643 -7.97 22.96 -7.41
C LEU A 643 -8.98 22.08 -6.68
N ALA A 644 -9.77 21.26 -7.37
CA ALA A 644 -10.70 20.32 -6.76
C ALA A 644 -9.96 19.29 -5.89
N ALA A 645 -8.85 18.74 -6.38
CA ALA A 645 -8.03 17.80 -5.61
C ALA A 645 -7.37 18.48 -4.39
N VAL A 646 -6.91 19.73 -4.56
CA VAL A 646 -6.37 20.54 -3.45
C VAL A 646 -7.43 20.83 -2.39
N ARG A 647 -8.63 21.25 -2.78
CA ARG A 647 -9.74 21.52 -1.86
C ARG A 647 -10.15 20.27 -1.10
N GLU A 648 -10.27 19.12 -1.78
CA GLU A 648 -10.60 17.84 -1.13
C GLU A 648 -9.58 17.49 -0.03
N LEU A 649 -8.29 17.69 -0.27
CA LEU A 649 -7.25 17.46 0.74
C LEU A 649 -7.38 18.44 1.92
N LEU A 650 -7.47 19.74 1.64
CA LEU A 650 -7.52 20.76 2.69
C LEU A 650 -8.81 20.67 3.53
N GLU A 651 -9.95 20.38 2.93
CA GLU A 651 -11.22 20.20 3.64
C GLU A 651 -11.17 19.04 4.63
N ARG A 652 -10.42 17.99 4.33
CA ARG A 652 -10.23 16.84 5.24
C ARG A 652 -9.35 17.18 6.45
N TYR A 653 -8.29 17.96 6.25
CA TYR A 653 -7.21 18.06 7.25
C TYR A 653 -7.01 19.45 7.88
N ARG A 654 -7.75 20.47 7.45
CA ARG A 654 -7.57 21.87 7.91
C ARG A 654 -7.67 22.09 9.42
N ASP A 655 -8.31 21.18 10.15
CA ASP A 655 -8.52 21.32 11.59
C ASP A 655 -7.31 20.82 12.41
N HIS A 656 -6.29 20.23 11.76
CA HIS A 656 -5.05 19.82 12.41
C HIS A 656 -4.05 20.99 12.54
N PRO A 657 -3.58 21.33 13.75
CA PRO A 657 -2.58 22.37 13.95
C PRO A 657 -1.21 22.04 13.34
N SER A 658 -0.88 20.75 13.16
CA SER A 658 0.36 20.33 12.49
C SER A 658 0.34 20.54 10.97
N LEU A 659 -0.82 20.77 10.35
CA LEU A 659 -0.89 21.06 8.92
C LEU A 659 -0.30 22.46 8.63
N ALA A 660 0.96 22.49 8.20
CA ALA A 660 1.72 23.73 8.03
C ALA A 660 1.57 24.36 6.64
N GLY A 661 1.09 23.59 5.65
CA GLY A 661 0.90 24.07 4.29
C GLY A 661 0.62 22.93 3.31
N LEU A 662 0.74 23.24 2.02
CA LEU A 662 0.58 22.31 0.91
C LEU A 662 1.76 22.44 -0.05
N GLY A 663 2.35 21.33 -0.46
CA GLY A 663 3.35 21.27 -1.52
C GLY A 663 2.72 20.93 -2.87
N ILE A 664 3.09 21.66 -3.92
CA ILE A 664 2.83 21.26 -5.31
C ILE A 664 4.18 20.90 -5.93
N GLN A 665 4.33 19.64 -6.34
CA GLN A 665 5.57 19.18 -6.95
C GLN A 665 5.63 19.61 -8.41
N ILE A 666 6.67 20.37 -8.75
CA ILE A 666 7.00 20.71 -10.12
C ILE A 666 8.00 19.67 -10.62
N SER A 667 7.49 18.66 -11.32
CA SER A 667 8.27 17.53 -11.84
C SER A 667 8.32 17.57 -13.36
N ALA A 668 9.38 17.01 -13.95
CA ALA A 668 9.54 16.89 -15.41
C ALA A 668 8.37 16.16 -16.09
N TYR A 669 7.64 15.34 -15.34
CA TYR A 669 6.51 14.55 -15.81
C TYR A 669 5.16 15.14 -15.38
N GLY A 670 5.15 16.25 -14.66
CA GLY A 670 3.93 16.90 -14.18
C GLY A 670 3.41 17.96 -15.14
N TYR A 671 2.09 18.20 -15.15
CA TYR A 671 1.46 19.25 -15.94
C TYR A 671 1.25 20.57 -15.18
N VAL A 672 1.89 20.76 -14.02
CA VAL A 672 1.95 22.06 -13.32
C VAL A 672 3.08 22.97 -13.81
N GLN A 673 3.71 22.60 -14.93
CA GLN A 673 4.70 23.40 -15.64
C GLN A 673 4.47 23.35 -17.15
N LEU A 674 5.06 24.31 -17.86
CA LEU A 674 4.99 24.38 -19.32
C LEU A 674 6.06 23.45 -19.95
N PRO A 675 5.69 22.58 -20.90
CA PRO A 675 6.61 21.59 -21.48
C PRO A 675 7.63 22.16 -22.48
N GLY A 676 7.42 23.39 -22.97
CA GLY A 676 8.28 24.07 -23.94
C GLY A 676 7.49 25.05 -24.83
N PRO A 677 8.16 25.99 -25.52
CA PRO A 677 7.50 26.98 -26.38
C PRO A 677 6.85 26.40 -27.64
N GLU A 678 7.16 25.16 -28.01
CA GLU A 678 6.59 24.46 -29.16
C GLU A 678 5.21 23.83 -28.88
N TRP A 679 4.71 23.91 -27.65
CA TRP A 679 3.44 23.32 -27.22
C TRP A 679 2.37 24.38 -26.94
N GLY A 680 1.10 24.00 -27.10
CA GLY A 680 -0.04 24.93 -27.02
C GLY A 680 -0.40 25.55 -28.36
N MET A 681 -0.12 24.85 -29.46
CA MET A 681 -0.37 25.29 -30.84
C MET A 681 -1.82 25.05 -31.29
N ASP A 682 -2.77 25.01 -30.36
CA ASP A 682 -4.20 24.90 -30.64
C ASP A 682 -4.92 26.26 -30.56
N ASP A 683 -6.03 26.38 -31.28
CA ASP A 683 -6.79 27.64 -31.38
C ASP A 683 -7.25 28.17 -30.01
N ALA A 684 -7.61 27.27 -29.08
CA ALA A 684 -8.12 27.66 -27.77
C ALA A 684 -7.00 28.24 -26.89
N THR A 685 -5.79 27.69 -26.96
CA THR A 685 -4.62 28.23 -26.27
C THR A 685 -4.14 29.53 -26.89
N ALA A 686 -4.07 29.61 -28.23
CA ALA A 686 -3.61 30.80 -28.94
C ALA A 686 -4.55 32.02 -28.79
N ALA A 687 -5.84 31.79 -28.54
CA ALA A 687 -6.81 32.85 -28.30
C ALA A 687 -6.70 33.50 -26.91
N ARG A 688 -5.92 32.91 -25.99
CA ARG A 688 -5.67 33.41 -24.63
C ARG A 688 -4.34 34.17 -24.58
#